data_AF-A0A7Y7QJQ0-F1
#
_entry.id   AF-A0A7Y7QJQ0-F1
#
_cell.length_a   1.000
_cell.length_b   1.000
_cell.length_c   1.000
_cell.angle_alpha   90.00
_cell.angle_beta   90.00
_cell.angle_gamma   90.00
#
_symmetry.space_group_name_H-M   'P 1'
#
loop_
_entity.id
_entity.type
_entity.pdbx_description
1 polymer ?
#
loop_
_entity_poly.entity_id
_entity_poly.type
_entity_poly.pdbx_seq_one_letter_code
_entity_poly.pdbx_strand_id
1 'polypeptide(L)'
;MRTNKIKKLTSLTLLSIFLLNTTSPITALEASSSSDLIYPLKQISKLECRFTDFGELNSDCKEDLPILKTSDYQRYATENGGYNKYTRLYTVLWGSSYKYGWDVGNGGHMGVDIATAKGTPVYSIAEGTVIIASELSMLGNNVTIKHNINGKEIVSSYSHMSKIDVQKGDKVKAGTKIGEVGSTGNSTGNHLHFQIDIDTTSSPAYYSYESCPYSYYKISEEGVCFGELEKLTVDPLAFLETKGAILNNITTTTKVNVNKNTSTTTNTNTNNQAYSIFDRTVYIGYSSDDVKQVQNIYRSLGYYNGPISGDYNDVLESVIDYQVATKVIENRNSTGAGWFGPATRTQTKKDYEKYLATGSTNNSSDTITEVTNVNSTTQKISKEKLMTREEIEAKEVEEFIKGYNIDLKFQNASSNVALGKTEVLKLTVTDKRNKPFIGNMPGGMTFILNTETASVFPTKLFNFTDGKRDIQVTGLKEGITKLYIKVGTVTVKTFDINVFNNTKTIYPTTSSIISPNSITIGDSQSAIGVFKDSNNTNLINVPFGSTFKLVASEGNKVCIKTGTLKNISQVYKRRCDESEFKSEITFTYKDTISGLLIYDYKAINKNAKFEIINTYNNQILATKSLKVTEPKGLANTYEYKNDVLTMLEKGVATGINKGYFLENRDLTEYDAYLWVKNSLVSLNTQTTDTKAKTKITNNIKDIEAEMNKTSKYTSINRGEFLAMTYKYLVINQETIAETKKYRDLNEAENKLATYVLGNKTFKDQFGESYFQPTKNITRGEATFMLANIFNSYNNKFLTLK
;
A
#
# COMPACT_ATOMS: atom_id res chain seq x y z
N MET A 1 15.53 46.43 -39.30
CA MET A 1 16.17 47.19 -38.20
C MET A 1 16.84 46.17 -37.28
N ARG A 2 18.13 45.85 -37.51
CA ARG A 2 19.33 46.38 -36.78
C ARG A 2 19.23 46.06 -35.26
N THR A 3 20.10 45.30 -34.60
CA THR A 3 21.47 44.76 -34.85
C THR A 3 21.78 43.76 -33.71
N ASN A 4 22.16 42.50 -33.94
CA ASN A 4 23.52 41.94 -34.06
C ASN A 4 24.56 42.41 -33.00
N LYS A 5 25.12 41.47 -32.22
CA LYS A 5 26.50 40.94 -32.44
C LYS A 5 26.94 39.83 -31.46
N ILE A 6 27.45 38.77 -32.08
CA ILE A 6 28.33 37.69 -31.59
C ILE A 6 29.76 38.22 -31.37
N LYS A 7 30.54 37.64 -30.45
CA LYS A 7 31.99 37.36 -30.67
C LYS A 7 32.55 36.24 -29.76
N LYS A 8 33.06 35.19 -30.42
CA LYS A 8 34.07 34.21 -29.98
C LYS A 8 35.44 34.88 -29.78
N LEU A 9 36.34 34.27 -28.98
CA LEU A 9 37.81 34.13 -29.22
C LEU A 9 38.37 33.15 -28.14
N THR A 10 38.66 31.88 -28.44
CA THR A 10 39.95 31.24 -28.85
C THR A 10 41.03 31.05 -27.77
N SER A 11 41.28 29.77 -27.45
CA SER A 11 42.56 29.05 -27.32
C SER A 11 43.87 29.85 -27.24
N LEU A 12 44.69 29.54 -26.23
CA LEU A 12 46.15 29.50 -26.37
C LEU A 12 46.75 28.35 -25.54
N THR A 13 47.32 27.38 -26.25
CA THR A 13 48.26 26.36 -25.76
C THR A 13 49.60 26.98 -25.38
N LEU A 14 50.23 26.52 -24.30
CA LEU A 14 51.70 26.52 -24.19
C LEU A 14 52.17 25.17 -23.66
N LEU A 15 53.03 24.54 -24.45
CA LEU A 15 53.77 23.30 -24.21
C LEU A 15 55.25 23.71 -24.14
N SER A 16 55.95 23.35 -23.07
CA SER A 16 57.39 22.99 -23.02
C SER A 16 57.88 22.97 -21.55
N ILE A 17 58.87 22.21 -21.08
CA ILE A 17 59.70 21.08 -21.53
C ILE A 17 60.35 20.50 -20.25
N PHE A 18 60.68 19.21 -20.31
CA PHE A 18 61.46 18.36 -19.40
C PHE A 18 62.58 19.00 -18.54
N LEU A 19 62.80 18.43 -17.35
CA LEU A 19 64.13 18.06 -16.82
C LEU A 19 64.00 16.92 -15.80
N LEU A 20 64.55 15.76 -16.18
CA LEU A 20 64.89 14.65 -15.29
C LEU A 20 66.13 15.05 -14.47
N ASN A 21 66.15 14.74 -13.17
CA ASN A 21 67.39 14.50 -12.45
C ASN A 21 67.17 13.43 -11.39
N THR A 22 67.92 12.33 -11.55
CA THR A 22 68.09 11.22 -10.62
C THR A 22 69.18 11.56 -9.61
N THR A 23 68.87 11.54 -8.32
CA THR A 23 69.85 11.26 -7.25
C THR A 23 69.12 10.76 -6.01
N SER A 24 69.36 9.50 -5.64
CA SER A 24 69.14 9.02 -4.26
C SER A 24 70.19 9.62 -3.34
N PRO A 25 69.83 9.91 -2.07
CA PRO A 25 70.74 9.65 -0.97
C PRO A 25 70.08 8.77 0.10
N ILE A 26 70.92 7.89 0.64
CA ILE A 26 70.68 7.03 1.79
C ILE A 26 70.89 7.86 3.08
N THR A 27 70.20 7.44 4.15
CA THR A 27 70.35 7.77 5.59
C THR A 27 69.93 9.16 6.09
N ALA A 28 68.83 9.19 6.85
CA ALA A 28 68.87 9.42 8.31
C ALA A 28 67.53 8.99 8.93
N LEU A 29 67.58 8.16 9.97
CA LEU A 29 66.46 7.94 10.88
C LEU A 29 66.17 9.28 11.58
N GLU A 30 65.04 9.90 11.29
CA GLU A 30 64.43 10.86 12.19
C GLU A 30 63.03 10.38 12.54
N ALA A 31 62.87 9.98 13.81
CA ALA A 31 61.59 9.77 14.45
C ALA A 31 60.85 11.12 14.49
N SER A 32 60.02 11.38 13.49
CA SER A 32 59.17 12.56 13.41
C SER A 32 57.90 12.36 14.24
N SER A 33 57.96 12.89 15.45
CA SER A 33 56.85 13.05 16.40
C SER A 33 55.80 14.06 15.90
N SER A 34 54.67 13.56 15.41
CA SER A 34 53.30 13.94 15.82
C SER A 34 52.35 13.15 14.95
N SER A 35 51.80 12.04 15.46
CA SER A 35 50.81 11.28 14.71
C SER A 35 49.56 12.14 14.55
N ASP A 36 49.29 12.60 13.33
CA ASP A 36 48.02 13.24 12.97
C ASP A 36 46.90 12.20 13.10
N LEU A 37 46.42 12.01 14.34
CA LEU A 37 45.29 11.16 14.64
C LEU A 37 44.04 11.79 14.03
N ILE A 38 43.35 11.02 13.19
CA ILE A 38 42.09 11.42 12.59
C ILE A 38 40.95 10.53 13.05
N TYR A 39 39.73 11.02 12.90
CA TYR A 39 38.55 10.19 13.06
C TYR A 39 38.44 9.17 11.92
N PRO A 40 37.92 7.96 12.19
CA PRO A 40 37.80 6.89 11.21
C PRO A 40 36.73 7.19 10.13
N LEU A 41 35.88 8.18 10.37
CA LEU A 41 34.89 8.70 9.45
C LEU A 41 35.10 10.21 9.30
N LYS A 42 34.99 10.72 8.07
CA LYS A 42 35.11 12.17 7.77
C LYS A 42 33.76 12.79 7.46
N GLN A 43 33.07 12.21 6.49
CA GLN A 43 31.73 12.59 6.09
C GLN A 43 30.80 11.40 6.32
N ILE A 44 29.63 11.68 6.87
CA ILE A 44 28.59 10.71 7.18
C ILE A 44 27.30 11.09 6.46
N SER A 45 26.32 10.18 6.49
CA SER A 45 24.97 10.50 6.03
C SER A 45 24.27 11.43 7.02
N LYS A 46 23.63 12.47 6.51
CA LYS A 46 22.70 13.31 7.27
C LYS A 46 21.62 12.46 7.92
N LEU A 47 21.23 12.84 9.13
CA LEU A 47 20.27 12.06 9.91
C LEU A 47 18.90 11.93 9.23
N GLU A 48 18.43 12.97 8.53
CA GLU A 48 17.22 12.93 7.72
C GLU A 48 17.30 11.97 6.53
N CYS A 49 18.51 11.68 6.05
CA CYS A 49 18.77 10.73 4.97
C CYS A 49 18.83 9.28 5.44
N ARG A 50 18.76 9.02 6.76
CA ARG A 50 18.65 7.66 7.31
C ARG A 50 17.47 6.89 6.71
N PHE A 51 16.43 7.63 6.32
CA PHE A 51 15.25 7.08 5.68
C PHE A 51 15.27 7.15 4.16
N THR A 52 16.22 7.83 3.50
CA THR A 52 16.19 8.04 2.04
C THR A 52 16.98 7.00 1.25
N ASP A 53 18.13 6.58 1.76
CA ASP A 53 18.95 5.49 1.24
C ASP A 53 20.09 5.28 2.22
N PHE A 54 19.85 4.51 3.28
CA PHE A 54 20.94 4.15 4.19
C PHE A 54 21.83 3.05 3.57
N GLY A 55 21.53 2.60 2.36
CA GLY A 55 22.30 1.61 1.60
C GLY A 55 23.52 2.20 0.91
N GLU A 56 23.52 3.50 0.60
CA GLU A 56 24.61 4.21 -0.08
C GLU A 56 24.77 5.67 0.40
N LEU A 57 26.00 6.20 0.41
CA LEU A 57 26.28 7.58 0.80
C LEU A 57 26.15 8.57 -0.38
N ASN A 58 24.92 9.01 -0.65
CA ASN A 58 24.61 10.00 -1.70
C ASN A 58 25.22 11.39 -1.42
N SER A 59 25.66 12.11 -2.47
CA SER A 59 26.31 13.43 -2.36
C SER A 59 25.49 14.45 -1.59
N ASP A 60 24.18 14.51 -1.86
CA ASP A 60 23.25 15.48 -1.27
C ASP A 60 22.97 15.18 0.21
N CYS A 61 23.28 13.96 0.63
CA CYS A 61 23.09 13.43 1.97
C CYS A 61 24.37 13.41 2.79
N LYS A 62 25.46 14.05 2.35
CA LYS A 62 26.70 14.13 3.14
C LYS A 62 26.68 15.30 4.13
N GLU A 63 27.14 15.04 5.34
CA GLU A 63 27.58 16.06 6.29
C GLU A 63 28.90 15.64 6.92
N ASP A 64 29.66 16.60 7.44
CA ASP A 64 30.88 16.29 8.18
C ASP A 64 30.52 15.61 9.51
N LEU A 65 31.34 14.66 9.95
CA LEU A 65 31.14 13.94 11.21
C LEU A 65 31.03 14.95 12.38
N PRO A 66 29.87 15.03 13.06
CA PRO A 66 29.73 15.85 14.26
C PRO A 66 30.64 15.32 15.35
N ILE A 67 31.74 16.02 15.63
CA ILE A 67 32.69 15.60 16.65
C ILE A 67 32.05 15.69 18.04
N LEU A 68 32.01 14.55 18.73
CA LEU A 68 31.56 14.42 20.10
C LEU A 68 32.74 14.62 21.07
N LYS A 69 32.58 15.51 22.05
CA LYS A 69 33.53 15.74 23.13
C LYS A 69 33.15 14.90 24.34
N THR A 70 34.12 14.19 24.91
CA THR A 70 33.85 13.27 26.03
C THR A 70 33.38 14.00 27.29
N SER A 71 33.86 15.23 27.49
CA SER A 71 33.40 16.15 28.55
C SER A 71 31.92 16.56 28.44
N ASP A 72 31.31 16.45 27.26
CA ASP A 72 29.91 16.82 27.02
C ASP A 72 28.95 15.62 27.00
N TYR A 73 29.42 14.39 27.27
CA TYR A 73 28.57 13.19 27.22
C TYR A 73 27.27 13.36 28.03
N GLN A 74 27.37 13.81 29.28
CA GLN A 74 26.21 14.01 30.15
C GLN A 74 25.23 15.05 29.60
N ARG A 75 25.76 16.13 29.00
CA ARG A 75 24.96 17.18 28.37
C ARG A 75 24.17 16.59 27.21
N TYR A 76 24.83 15.93 26.25
CA TYR A 76 24.15 15.39 25.08
C TYR A 76 23.23 14.22 25.41
N ALA A 77 23.53 13.44 26.44
CA ALA A 77 22.66 12.37 26.90
C ALA A 77 21.32 12.88 27.45
N THR A 78 21.26 14.13 27.91
CA THR A 78 20.05 14.74 28.51
C THR A 78 19.43 15.86 27.66
N GLU A 79 20.20 16.47 26.76
CA GLU A 79 19.72 17.52 25.85
C GLU A 79 18.58 16.99 24.95
N ASN A 80 17.50 17.77 24.88
CA ASN A 80 16.24 17.38 24.22
C ASN A 80 15.70 16.01 24.72
N GLY A 81 15.89 15.72 26.02
CA GLY A 81 15.52 14.45 26.63
C GLY A 81 16.28 13.26 26.05
N GLY A 82 17.51 13.46 25.59
CA GLY A 82 18.34 12.43 24.96
C GLY A 82 17.99 12.13 23.50
N TYR A 83 17.06 12.86 22.88
CA TYR A 83 16.72 12.71 21.46
C TYR A 83 17.33 13.84 20.63
N ASN A 84 18.60 13.72 20.25
CA ASN A 84 19.32 14.72 19.47
C ASN A 84 20.24 14.08 18.44
N LYS A 85 20.93 14.90 17.64
CA LYS A 85 21.78 14.40 16.55
C LYS A 85 22.91 13.49 17.04
N TYR A 86 23.47 13.74 18.21
CA TYR A 86 24.62 12.98 18.73
C TYR A 86 24.16 11.60 19.20
N THR A 87 23.10 11.52 20.00
CA THR A 87 22.59 10.24 20.51
C THR A 87 22.02 9.33 19.43
N ARG A 88 21.58 9.91 18.30
CA ARG A 88 21.09 9.16 17.14
C ARG A 88 22.20 8.70 16.19
N LEU A 89 23.36 9.37 16.22
CA LEU A 89 24.55 9.07 15.42
C LEU A 89 25.50 8.12 16.15
N TYR A 90 25.93 8.48 17.36
CA TYR A 90 26.73 7.64 18.24
C TYR A 90 25.79 6.76 19.05
N THR A 91 25.47 5.59 18.52
CA THR A 91 24.36 4.76 19.03
C THR A 91 24.71 4.02 20.30
N VAL A 92 25.97 3.64 20.46
CA VAL A 92 26.50 2.98 21.66
C VAL A 92 27.91 3.49 21.91
N LEU A 93 28.16 4.08 23.07
CA LEU A 93 29.47 4.56 23.49
C LEU A 93 30.26 3.45 24.17
N TRP A 94 31.57 3.67 24.32
CA TRP A 94 32.44 2.78 25.08
C TRP A 94 31.95 2.65 26.53
N GLY A 95 31.95 1.44 27.06
CA GLY A 95 31.50 1.13 28.41
C GLY A 95 29.99 1.35 28.66
N SER A 96 29.20 1.56 27.63
CA SER A 96 27.73 1.68 27.71
C SER A 96 27.05 0.33 27.45
N SER A 97 25.77 0.26 27.76
CA SER A 97 24.90 -0.87 27.42
C SER A 97 24.30 -0.71 26.02
N TYR A 98 23.91 -1.79 25.36
CA TYR A 98 23.20 -1.67 24.08
C TYR A 98 21.80 -1.10 24.27
N LYS A 99 21.17 -1.32 25.44
CA LYS A 99 19.85 -0.79 25.74
C LYS A 99 19.82 0.73 25.87
N TYR A 100 20.78 1.35 26.54
CA TYR A 100 20.76 2.81 26.79
C TYR A 100 21.79 3.58 25.96
N GLY A 101 22.84 2.94 25.46
CA GLY A 101 23.81 3.47 24.49
C GLY A 101 24.74 4.57 25.03
N TRP A 102 24.33 5.31 26.05
CA TRP A 102 25.01 6.47 26.63
C TRP A 102 25.19 6.36 28.14
N ASP A 103 24.86 5.23 28.74
CA ASP A 103 25.02 4.93 30.17
C ASP A 103 26.45 4.50 30.51
N VAL A 104 27.44 5.29 30.07
CA VAL A 104 28.85 4.94 30.19
C VAL A 104 29.21 4.54 31.62
N GLY A 105 29.94 3.43 31.77
CA GLY A 105 30.33 2.85 33.05
C GLY A 105 29.29 1.91 33.66
N ASN A 106 28.22 1.57 32.92
CA ASN A 106 27.17 0.64 33.35
C ASN A 106 26.85 -0.45 32.32
N GLY A 107 27.68 -0.59 31.28
CA GLY A 107 27.61 -1.66 30.30
C GLY A 107 29.00 -2.13 29.86
N GLY A 108 29.05 -3.02 28.88
CA GLY A 108 30.27 -3.74 28.47
C GLY A 108 30.68 -3.51 27.02
N HIS A 109 30.23 -2.43 26.39
CA HIS A 109 30.60 -2.17 25.00
C HIS A 109 32.07 -1.74 24.86
N MET A 110 32.87 -2.51 24.12
CA MET A 110 34.33 -2.34 24.03
C MET A 110 34.80 -1.25 23.06
N GLY A 111 33.88 -0.65 22.30
CA GLY A 111 34.19 0.37 21.30
C GLY A 111 33.14 1.47 21.27
N VAL A 112 33.04 2.15 20.14
CA VAL A 112 31.98 3.11 19.85
C VAL A 112 31.29 2.76 18.54
N ASP A 113 29.96 2.79 18.53
CA ASP A 113 29.15 2.53 17.36
C ASP A 113 28.68 3.85 16.75
N ILE A 114 29.08 4.09 15.50
CA ILE A 114 28.77 5.32 14.75
C ILE A 114 27.89 4.95 13.55
N ALA A 115 26.60 5.28 13.64
CA ALA A 115 25.61 4.94 12.63
C ALA A 115 25.66 5.87 11.41
N THR A 116 25.90 5.32 10.23
CA THR A 116 25.90 6.06 8.96
C THR A 116 25.54 5.13 7.82
N ALA A 117 25.19 5.68 6.66
CA ALA A 117 24.85 4.90 5.48
C ALA A 117 25.96 3.90 5.11
N LYS A 118 25.55 2.73 4.60
CA LYS A 118 26.47 1.76 3.99
C LYS A 118 27.23 2.44 2.84
N GLY A 119 28.46 1.99 2.61
CA GLY A 119 29.33 2.62 1.61
C GLY A 119 30.08 3.85 2.13
N THR A 120 29.76 4.36 3.33
CA THR A 120 30.51 5.48 3.93
C THR A 120 31.98 5.10 4.06
N PRO A 121 32.94 5.85 3.48
CA PRO A 121 34.36 5.51 3.54
C PRO A 121 34.89 5.48 4.98
N VAL A 122 35.58 4.39 5.33
CA VAL A 122 36.28 4.22 6.61
C VAL A 122 37.77 4.44 6.39
N TYR A 123 38.40 5.20 7.28
CA TYR A 123 39.81 5.59 7.19
C TYR A 123 40.61 5.08 8.38
N SER A 124 41.88 4.75 8.14
CA SER A 124 42.82 4.48 9.21
C SER A 124 43.09 5.74 10.03
N ILE A 125 43.00 5.63 11.35
CA ILE A 125 43.16 6.78 12.27
C ILE A 125 44.59 7.31 12.34
N ALA A 126 45.58 6.48 12.04
CA ALA A 126 47.00 6.79 12.14
C ALA A 126 47.83 5.95 11.16
N GLU A 127 49.13 6.19 11.10
CA GLU A 127 50.02 5.25 10.43
C GLU A 127 50.08 3.90 11.17
N GLY A 128 50.20 2.80 10.43
CA GLY A 128 50.18 1.47 11.03
C GLY A 128 50.33 0.35 10.02
N THR A 129 50.23 -0.88 10.52
CA THR A 129 50.25 -2.11 9.71
C THR A 129 48.96 -2.88 9.90
N VAL A 130 48.30 -3.22 8.80
CA VAL A 130 47.08 -4.04 8.83
C VAL A 130 47.45 -5.45 9.31
N ILE A 131 46.89 -5.90 10.42
CA ILE A 131 47.13 -7.23 11.01
C ILE A 131 45.99 -8.21 10.75
N ILE A 132 44.77 -7.70 10.53
CA ILE A 132 43.58 -8.47 10.14
C ILE A 132 42.82 -7.66 9.09
N ALA A 133 42.33 -8.35 8.06
CA ALA A 133 41.48 -7.80 7.00
C ALA A 133 40.63 -8.96 6.44
N SER A 134 39.60 -9.34 7.18
CA SER A 134 38.78 -10.53 6.87
C SER A 134 37.42 -10.47 7.57
N GLU A 135 36.51 -11.34 7.16
CA GLU A 135 35.27 -11.59 7.88
C GLU A 135 35.53 -12.38 9.17
N LEU A 136 35.04 -11.87 10.30
CA LEU A 136 35.07 -12.50 11.62
C LEU A 136 33.62 -12.73 12.08
N SER A 137 33.36 -13.82 12.82
CA SER A 137 31.99 -14.24 13.17
C SER A 137 31.14 -13.11 13.76
N MET A 138 31.56 -12.48 14.86
CA MET A 138 30.77 -11.45 15.53
C MET A 138 30.96 -10.05 14.93
N LEU A 139 32.17 -9.69 14.50
CA LEU A 139 32.48 -8.35 13.96
C LEU A 139 32.15 -8.21 12.47
N GLY A 140 31.83 -9.29 11.76
CA GLY A 140 31.67 -9.28 10.31
C GLY A 140 32.99 -8.93 9.60
N ASN A 141 32.91 -8.25 8.46
CA ASN A 141 34.10 -7.73 7.79
C ASN A 141 34.79 -6.73 8.71
N ASN A 142 36.03 -7.07 9.08
CA ASN A 142 36.80 -6.31 10.03
C ASN A 142 38.21 -6.06 9.49
N VAL A 143 38.67 -4.82 9.70
CA VAL A 143 40.07 -4.45 9.54
C VAL A 143 40.62 -4.14 10.92
N THR A 144 41.80 -4.64 11.21
CA THR A 144 42.50 -4.38 12.46
C THR A 144 43.91 -3.93 12.13
N ILE A 145 44.33 -2.81 12.72
CA ILE A 145 45.57 -2.12 12.37
C ILE A 145 46.39 -1.93 13.64
N LYS A 146 47.62 -2.42 13.62
CA LYS A 146 48.59 -2.21 14.68
C LYS A 146 49.29 -0.88 14.48
N HIS A 147 49.33 -0.07 15.52
CA HIS A 147 49.93 1.26 15.55
C HIS A 147 50.98 1.35 16.64
N ASN A 148 51.93 2.27 16.47
CA ASN A 148 52.77 2.77 17.55
C ASN A 148 52.41 4.24 17.75
N ILE A 149 51.76 4.57 18.86
CA ILE A 149 51.29 5.92 19.17
C ILE A 149 51.93 6.33 20.50
N ASN A 150 52.67 7.43 20.49
CA ASN A 150 53.39 7.94 21.66
C ASN A 150 54.27 6.87 22.34
N GLY A 151 54.90 5.99 21.55
CA GLY A 151 55.77 4.92 22.04
C GLY A 151 55.05 3.68 22.56
N LYS A 152 53.71 3.62 22.49
CA LYS A 152 52.90 2.48 22.92
C LYS A 152 52.31 1.75 21.72
N GLU A 153 52.40 0.41 21.75
CA GLU A 153 51.73 -0.43 20.77
C GLU A 153 50.24 -0.53 21.12
N ILE A 154 49.39 -0.13 20.18
CA ILE A 154 47.93 -0.25 20.29
C ILE A 154 47.39 -0.82 19.00
N VAL A 155 46.16 -1.31 19.05
CA VAL A 155 45.45 -1.82 17.90
C VAL A 155 44.13 -1.07 17.74
N SER A 156 43.81 -0.66 16.51
CA SER A 156 42.48 -0.15 16.19
C SER A 156 41.72 -1.19 15.37
N SER A 157 40.45 -1.43 15.71
CA SER A 157 39.56 -2.33 15.00
C SER A 157 38.38 -1.58 14.39
N TYR A 158 38.04 -1.93 13.16
CA TYR A 158 37.01 -1.30 12.34
C TYR A 158 36.08 -2.40 11.81
N SER A 159 34.88 -2.48 12.36
CA SER A 159 34.01 -3.66 12.23
C SER A 159 32.68 -3.35 11.54
N HIS A 160 31.93 -4.41 11.24
CA HIS A 160 30.64 -4.41 10.55
C HIS A 160 30.68 -3.88 9.11
N MET A 161 31.86 -3.80 8.48
CA MET A 161 32.02 -3.17 7.17
C MET A 161 31.30 -3.92 6.05
N SER A 162 30.86 -3.19 5.02
CA SER A 162 30.31 -3.83 3.82
C SER A 162 31.40 -4.24 2.83
N LYS A 163 32.56 -3.58 2.91
CA LYS A 163 33.69 -3.78 2.02
C LYS A 163 35.00 -3.53 2.75
N ILE A 164 36.01 -4.34 2.44
CA ILE A 164 37.40 -4.18 2.87
C ILE A 164 38.22 -3.76 1.64
N ASP A 165 38.97 -2.67 1.76
CA ASP A 165 39.80 -2.11 0.66
C ASP A 165 41.31 -2.37 0.85
N VAL A 166 41.71 -3.04 1.94
CA VAL A 166 43.10 -3.37 2.29
C VAL A 166 43.26 -4.85 2.61
N GLN A 167 44.51 -5.31 2.70
CA GLN A 167 44.84 -6.70 3.05
C GLN A 167 45.83 -6.75 4.21
N LYS A 168 45.91 -7.91 4.87
CA LYS A 168 46.88 -8.14 5.95
C LYS A 168 48.31 -7.91 5.44
N GLY A 169 49.10 -7.15 6.21
CA GLY A 169 50.47 -6.77 5.89
C GLY A 169 50.61 -5.37 5.29
N ASP A 170 49.53 -4.77 4.79
CA ASP A 170 49.58 -3.44 4.21
C ASP A 170 50.04 -2.39 5.22
N LYS A 171 50.90 -1.47 4.76
CA LYS A 171 51.28 -0.26 5.49
C LYS A 171 50.31 0.86 5.13
N VAL A 172 49.69 1.45 6.12
CA VAL A 172 48.74 2.55 5.95
C VAL A 172 49.25 3.80 6.66
N LYS A 173 48.82 4.97 6.17
CA LYS A 173 48.99 6.26 6.83
C LYS A 173 47.65 6.74 7.40
N ALA A 174 47.69 7.73 8.29
CA ALA A 174 46.48 8.45 8.70
C ALA A 174 45.68 8.92 7.46
N GLY A 175 44.38 8.63 7.42
CA GLY A 175 43.52 9.00 6.29
C GLY A 175 43.56 8.05 5.09
N THR A 176 44.28 6.94 5.16
CA THR A 176 44.17 5.87 4.16
C THR A 176 42.78 5.25 4.23
N LYS A 177 42.05 5.18 3.12
CA LYS A 177 40.76 4.48 3.07
C LYS A 177 41.00 2.98 3.21
N ILE A 178 40.34 2.33 4.16
CA ILE A 178 40.53 0.92 4.50
C ILE A 178 39.29 0.06 4.23
N GLY A 179 38.15 0.68 3.99
CA GLY A 179 36.89 -0.02 3.70
C GLY A 179 35.71 0.92 3.69
N GLU A 180 34.53 0.33 3.84
CA GLU A 180 33.25 1.04 3.79
C GLU A 180 32.29 0.51 4.86
N VAL A 181 31.56 1.42 5.51
CA VAL A 181 30.55 1.07 6.52
C VAL A 181 29.53 0.08 5.97
N GLY A 182 29.03 -0.82 6.82
CA GLY A 182 28.01 -1.81 6.48
C GLY A 182 27.27 -2.32 7.71
N SER A 183 26.73 -3.54 7.60
CA SER A 183 25.97 -4.22 8.65
C SER A 183 26.25 -5.74 8.63
N THR A 184 27.52 -6.14 8.47
CA THR A 184 27.91 -7.57 8.50
C THR A 184 28.20 -8.06 9.92
N GLY A 185 28.14 -9.38 10.14
CA GLY A 185 28.33 -9.96 11.47
C GLY A 185 27.13 -9.73 12.39
N ASN A 186 27.37 -9.63 13.69
CA ASN A 186 26.33 -9.35 14.68
C ASN A 186 26.01 -7.85 14.72
N SER A 187 25.25 -7.37 13.73
CA SER A 187 24.85 -5.98 13.60
C SER A 187 23.36 -5.88 13.24
N THR A 188 22.67 -4.91 13.84
CA THR A 188 21.24 -4.67 13.63
C THR A 188 20.96 -3.59 12.57
N GLY A 189 22.00 -2.94 12.03
CA GLY A 189 21.88 -1.91 11.01
C GLY A 189 23.23 -1.26 10.67
N ASN A 190 23.26 -0.42 9.62
CA ASN A 190 24.53 0.12 9.15
C ASN A 190 25.19 1.05 10.19
N HIS A 191 26.39 0.68 10.62
CA HIS A 191 27.23 1.48 11.53
C HIS A 191 28.69 1.02 11.44
N LEU A 192 29.60 1.89 11.87
CA LEU A 192 30.98 1.51 12.16
C LEU A 192 31.08 1.21 13.66
N HIS A 193 31.45 -0.02 14.02
CA HIS A 193 31.98 -0.29 15.35
C HIS A 193 33.49 -0.02 15.32
N PHE A 194 33.93 0.92 16.13
CA PHE A 194 35.32 1.37 16.20
C PHE A 194 35.87 1.15 17.61
N GLN A 195 36.95 0.38 17.72
CA GLN A 195 37.52 -0.06 18.99
C GLN A 195 39.03 0.24 19.04
N ILE A 196 39.54 0.58 20.22
CA ILE A 196 40.98 0.73 20.49
C ILE A 196 41.37 -0.26 21.58
N ASP A 197 42.24 -1.20 21.21
CA ASP A 197 42.78 -2.23 22.09
C ASP A 197 44.19 -1.86 22.54
N ILE A 198 44.44 -2.05 23.84
CA ILE A 198 45.77 -1.88 24.45
C ILE A 198 46.53 -3.21 24.53
N ASP A 199 45.85 -4.35 24.47
CA ASP A 199 46.48 -5.67 24.35
C ASP A 199 46.44 -6.20 22.91
N THR A 200 47.59 -6.11 22.24
CA THR A 200 47.77 -6.61 20.87
C THR A 200 47.69 -8.13 20.73
N THR A 201 47.84 -8.89 21.82
CA THR A 201 47.84 -10.37 21.77
C THR A 201 46.44 -10.95 21.66
N SER A 202 45.46 -10.25 22.23
CA SER A 202 44.05 -10.65 22.24
C SER A 202 43.21 -9.85 21.23
N SER A 203 43.82 -9.00 20.38
CA SER A 203 43.10 -8.09 19.47
C SER A 203 42.50 -8.78 18.22
N PRO A 204 41.24 -8.48 17.82
CA PRO A 204 40.32 -7.57 18.49
C PRO A 204 39.91 -8.16 19.84
N ALA A 205 39.97 -7.36 20.91
CA ALA A 205 39.68 -7.85 22.25
C ALA A 205 38.22 -8.29 22.38
N TYR A 206 37.99 -9.38 23.11
CA TYR A 206 36.68 -9.85 23.54
C TYR A 206 36.74 -10.37 24.96
N TYR A 207 35.58 -10.39 25.62
CA TYR A 207 35.43 -11.10 26.88
C TYR A 207 35.61 -12.61 26.67
N SER A 208 36.68 -13.16 27.23
CA SER A 208 36.82 -14.61 27.37
C SER A 208 35.95 -15.09 28.53
N TYR A 209 35.42 -16.32 28.43
CA TYR A 209 34.69 -16.91 29.56
C TYR A 209 35.58 -17.09 30.80
N GLU A 210 36.89 -17.30 30.61
CA GLU A 210 37.86 -17.42 31.71
C GLU A 210 38.04 -16.09 32.45
N SER A 211 38.11 -14.97 31.72
CA SER A 211 38.29 -13.63 32.29
C SER A 211 36.97 -13.03 32.80
N CYS A 212 35.85 -13.41 32.20
CA CYS A 212 34.54 -12.92 32.56
C CYS A 212 33.47 -14.02 32.37
N PRO A 213 33.19 -14.83 33.41
CA PRO A 213 32.30 -15.99 33.34
C PRO A 213 30.81 -15.60 33.41
N TYR A 214 30.43 -14.54 32.72
CA TYR A 214 29.05 -14.08 32.62
C TYR A 214 28.55 -14.21 31.18
N SER A 215 27.23 -14.26 31.02
CA SER A 215 26.65 -14.22 29.68
C SER A 215 26.99 -12.89 29.00
N TYR A 216 27.12 -12.91 27.68
CA TYR A 216 27.30 -11.71 26.87
C TYR A 216 26.30 -10.60 27.22
N TYR A 217 25.04 -10.97 27.45
CA TYR A 217 23.99 -10.03 27.85
C TYR A 217 24.28 -9.34 29.19
N LYS A 218 24.73 -10.09 30.21
CA LYS A 218 25.09 -9.46 31.49
C LYS A 218 26.27 -8.53 31.33
N ILE A 219 27.27 -8.94 30.56
CA ILE A 219 28.45 -8.14 30.28
C ILE A 219 28.04 -6.84 29.60
N SER A 220 27.29 -6.94 28.51
CA SER A 220 26.89 -5.79 27.72
C SER A 220 25.92 -4.88 28.45
N GLU A 221 24.88 -5.41 29.09
CA GLU A 221 23.78 -4.61 29.65
C GLU A 221 23.97 -4.19 31.11
N GLU A 222 24.65 -5.01 31.90
CA GLU A 222 24.88 -4.77 33.33
C GLU A 222 26.32 -4.29 33.60
N GLY A 223 27.21 -4.37 32.61
CA GLY A 223 28.61 -3.96 32.76
C GLY A 223 29.40 -4.84 33.72
N VAL A 224 28.98 -6.09 33.93
CA VAL A 224 29.79 -7.03 34.71
C VAL A 224 31.13 -7.22 34.02
N CYS A 225 32.21 -7.29 34.81
CA CYS A 225 33.59 -7.28 34.33
C CYS A 225 34.05 -5.99 33.64
N PHE A 226 33.48 -4.83 34.00
CA PHE A 226 33.96 -3.53 33.50
C PHE A 226 35.47 -3.35 33.66
N GLY A 227 36.03 -3.77 34.80
CA GLY A 227 37.48 -3.69 35.04
C GLY A 227 38.33 -4.54 34.09
N GLU A 228 37.79 -5.60 33.49
CA GLU A 228 38.50 -6.34 32.44
C GLU A 228 38.48 -5.58 31.11
N LEU A 229 37.38 -4.88 30.81
CA LEU A 229 37.29 -4.02 29.62
C LEU A 229 38.29 -2.86 29.68
N GLU A 230 38.50 -2.28 30.86
CA GLU A 230 39.52 -1.21 31.08
C GLU A 230 40.96 -1.71 30.95
N LYS A 231 41.21 -3.02 31.14
CA LYS A 231 42.53 -3.63 30.94
C LYS A 231 42.83 -3.96 29.48
N LEU A 232 41.79 -4.11 28.67
CA LEU A 232 41.90 -4.57 27.28
C LEU A 232 41.71 -3.44 26.26
N THR A 233 40.91 -2.42 26.61
CA THR A 233 40.46 -1.37 25.69
C THR A 233 40.47 0.01 26.34
N VAL A 234 40.34 1.06 25.52
CA VAL A 234 40.16 2.45 25.97
C VAL A 234 39.02 3.11 25.20
N ASP A 235 38.41 4.16 25.78
CA ASP A 235 37.41 4.97 25.07
C ASP A 235 38.03 5.53 23.76
N PRO A 236 37.55 5.08 22.57
CA PRO A 236 38.10 5.51 21.29
C PRO A 236 37.94 7.00 21.03
N LEU A 237 36.86 7.63 21.52
CA LEU A 237 36.62 9.06 21.35
C LEU A 237 37.54 9.86 22.26
N ALA A 238 37.75 9.43 23.50
CA ALA A 238 38.72 10.06 24.40
C ALA A 238 40.16 9.91 23.87
N PHE A 239 40.49 8.74 23.29
CA PHE A 239 41.77 8.50 22.64
C PHE A 239 42.01 9.47 21.47
N LEU A 240 41.03 9.63 20.57
CA LEU A 240 41.13 10.59 19.46
C LEU A 240 41.17 12.04 19.94
N GLU A 241 40.32 12.40 20.91
CA GLU A 241 40.23 13.75 21.47
C GLU A 241 41.54 14.18 22.13
N THR A 242 42.16 13.29 22.91
CA THR A 242 43.42 13.55 23.62
C THR A 242 44.66 13.32 22.76
N LYS A 243 44.49 12.99 21.47
CA LYS A 243 45.58 12.60 20.56
C LYS A 243 46.48 11.51 21.16
N GLY A 244 45.87 10.52 21.79
CA GLY A 244 46.56 9.39 22.41
C GLY A 244 47.21 9.69 23.75
N ALA A 245 47.10 10.90 24.31
CA ALA A 245 47.64 11.21 25.64
C ALA A 245 46.96 10.39 26.76
N ILE A 246 45.71 9.94 26.55
CA ILE A 246 45.01 9.04 27.48
C ILE A 246 45.80 7.74 27.76
N LEU A 247 46.63 7.29 26.80
CA LEU A 247 47.44 6.09 26.99
C LEU A 247 48.48 6.25 28.10
N ASN A 248 48.90 7.47 28.44
CA ASN A 248 49.91 7.71 29.47
C ASN A 248 49.47 7.25 30.86
N ASN A 249 48.15 7.19 31.09
CA ASN A 249 47.56 6.77 32.36
C ASN A 249 47.43 5.24 32.49
N ILE A 250 47.86 4.49 31.48
CA ILE A 250 47.74 3.02 31.42
C ILE A 250 49.12 2.41 31.66
N THR A 251 49.30 1.81 32.84
CA THR A 251 50.50 1.07 33.22
C THR A 251 50.55 -0.26 32.46
N THR A 252 51.53 -0.40 31.56
CA THR A 252 51.70 -1.59 30.72
C THR A 252 52.43 -2.66 31.51
N THR A 253 51.77 -3.77 31.84
CA THR A 253 52.42 -4.91 32.50
C THR A 253 53.33 -5.63 31.50
N THR A 254 54.64 -5.58 31.74
CA THR A 254 55.68 -6.17 30.88
C THR A 254 55.59 -7.71 30.88
N LYS A 255 55.70 -8.32 29.70
CA LYS A 255 55.69 -9.77 29.43
C LYS A 255 56.75 -10.53 30.23
N VAL A 256 56.36 -11.62 30.91
CA VAL A 256 57.28 -12.68 31.36
C VAL A 256 57.16 -13.89 30.43
N ASN A 257 58.27 -14.22 29.76
CA ASN A 257 58.46 -15.45 29.00
C ASN A 257 58.47 -16.67 29.93
N VAL A 258 57.72 -17.72 29.60
CA VAL A 258 58.03 -19.09 30.07
C VAL A 258 57.92 -20.09 28.92
N ASN A 259 58.99 -20.86 28.78
CA ASN A 259 59.30 -21.80 27.71
C ASN A 259 58.28 -22.95 27.57
N LYS A 260 57.91 -23.22 26.32
CA LYS A 260 57.18 -24.44 25.89
C LYS A 260 58.14 -25.63 25.82
N ASN A 261 57.87 -26.68 26.59
CA ASN A 261 58.31 -28.04 26.30
C ASN A 261 57.13 -28.98 26.50
N THR A 262 56.42 -29.36 25.43
CA THR A 262 56.27 -30.75 24.94
C THR A 262 55.34 -30.81 23.73
N SER A 263 55.65 -31.77 22.86
CA SER A 263 55.26 -31.90 21.45
C SER A 263 53.83 -32.38 21.18
N THR A 264 53.30 -31.89 20.04
CA THR A 264 52.49 -32.53 18.96
C THR A 264 51.46 -33.59 19.33
N THR A 265 50.19 -33.50 18.89
CA THR A 265 49.78 -33.62 17.46
C THR A 265 48.43 -32.97 17.15
N THR A 266 48.35 -32.41 15.95
CA THR A 266 47.18 -31.94 15.21
C THR A 266 46.13 -33.03 14.94
N ASN A 267 44.82 -32.76 15.05
CA ASN A 267 44.04 -32.23 13.92
C ASN A 267 42.53 -32.06 14.23
N THR A 268 42.01 -30.99 13.60
CA THR A 268 40.63 -30.74 13.15
C THR A 268 39.49 -30.80 14.16
N ASN A 269 38.86 -29.64 14.42
CA ASN A 269 37.40 -29.57 14.41
C ASN A 269 36.92 -28.17 13.98
N THR A 270 36.24 -28.17 12.85
CA THR A 270 35.13 -27.29 12.49
C THR A 270 34.16 -27.11 13.66
N ASN A 271 33.62 -25.89 13.84
CA ASN A 271 32.20 -25.60 14.14
C ASN A 271 32.08 -24.10 14.52
N ASN A 272 31.37 -23.27 13.75
CA ASN A 272 29.90 -23.11 13.72
C ASN A 272 29.32 -22.80 15.11
N GLN A 273 28.89 -21.56 15.32
CA GLN A 273 28.31 -21.07 16.57
C GLN A 273 27.03 -21.85 16.93
N ALA A 274 27.04 -22.52 18.09
CA ALA A 274 25.90 -23.29 18.58
C ALA A 274 25.02 -22.45 19.51
N TYR A 275 23.72 -22.38 19.20
CA TYR A 275 22.69 -21.76 20.04
C TYR A 275 22.42 -22.63 21.29
N SER A 276 21.93 -22.04 22.38
CA SER A 276 21.62 -22.79 23.62
C SER A 276 20.55 -23.86 23.36
N ILE A 277 20.77 -25.05 23.89
CA ILE A 277 19.83 -26.17 23.73
C ILE A 277 18.44 -25.89 24.32
N PHE A 278 18.33 -24.98 25.29
CA PHE A 278 17.04 -24.58 25.86
C PHE A 278 16.20 -23.70 24.92
N ASP A 279 16.80 -23.15 23.87
CA ASP A 279 16.12 -22.32 22.87
C ASP A 279 15.57 -23.16 21.70
N ARG A 280 15.92 -24.46 21.61
CA ARG A 280 15.48 -25.36 20.51
C ARG A 280 14.64 -26.55 20.98
N THR A 281 13.62 -26.95 20.21
CA THR A 281 12.80 -28.13 20.52
C THR A 281 13.44 -29.35 19.88
N VAL A 282 13.67 -30.39 20.68
CA VAL A 282 14.25 -31.66 20.23
C VAL A 282 13.28 -32.79 20.55
N TYR A 283 13.06 -33.71 19.61
CA TYR A 283 12.08 -34.80 19.75
C TYR A 283 12.50 -36.04 18.93
N ILE A 284 11.69 -37.09 19.04
CA ILE A 284 11.89 -38.38 18.38
C ILE A 284 12.11 -38.22 16.86
N GLY A 285 13.20 -38.79 16.34
CA GLY A 285 13.61 -38.65 14.94
C GLY A 285 14.70 -37.59 14.68
N TYR A 286 15.12 -36.79 15.67
CA TYR A 286 16.33 -35.97 15.58
C TYR A 286 17.59 -36.82 15.88
N SER A 287 18.63 -36.70 15.05
CA SER A 287 19.99 -37.14 15.38
C SER A 287 21.02 -36.03 15.08
N SER A 288 21.58 -35.41 16.12
CA SER A 288 22.59 -34.33 16.00
C SER A 288 23.18 -33.96 17.37
N ASP A 289 24.18 -33.08 17.40
CA ASP A 289 24.83 -32.59 18.63
C ASP A 289 23.88 -31.93 19.63
N ASP A 290 22.71 -31.45 19.18
CA ASP A 290 21.66 -30.94 20.06
C ASP A 290 21.07 -32.06 20.94
N VAL A 291 20.92 -33.29 20.42
CA VAL A 291 20.48 -34.46 21.21
C VAL A 291 21.53 -34.83 22.26
N LYS A 292 22.83 -34.74 21.92
CA LYS A 292 23.92 -34.99 22.87
C LYS A 292 23.89 -34.00 24.03
N GLN A 293 23.53 -32.75 23.77
CA GLN A 293 23.36 -31.74 24.82
C GLN A 293 22.16 -32.07 25.73
N VAL A 294 21.03 -32.50 25.18
CA VAL A 294 19.88 -32.99 25.98
C VAL A 294 20.29 -34.19 26.83
N GLN A 295 20.90 -35.21 26.23
CA GLN A 295 21.42 -36.39 26.95
C GLN A 295 22.35 -36.01 28.11
N ASN A 296 23.26 -35.05 27.90
CA ASN A 296 24.16 -34.56 28.95
C ASN A 296 23.42 -33.86 30.10
N ILE A 297 22.44 -33.01 29.81
CA ILE A 297 21.65 -32.32 30.83
C ILE A 297 20.86 -33.32 31.69
N TYR A 298 20.17 -34.26 31.05
CA TYR A 298 19.39 -35.27 31.78
C TYR A 298 20.27 -36.23 32.56
N ARG A 299 21.51 -36.45 32.13
CA ARG A 299 22.51 -37.20 32.90
C ARG A 299 22.99 -36.44 34.13
N SER A 300 23.25 -35.13 34.00
CA SER A 300 23.59 -34.28 35.14
C SER A 300 22.45 -34.18 36.16
N LEU A 301 21.20 -34.17 35.69
CA LEU A 301 20.01 -34.21 36.55
C LEU A 301 19.72 -35.59 37.13
N GLY A 302 20.49 -36.63 36.76
CA GLY A 302 20.35 -38.00 37.27
C GLY A 302 19.19 -38.80 36.66
N TYR A 303 18.57 -38.31 35.59
CA TYR A 303 17.45 -38.97 34.90
C TYR A 303 17.89 -39.85 33.72
N TYR A 304 19.15 -39.76 33.28
CA TYR A 304 19.68 -40.50 32.14
C TYR A 304 21.07 -41.09 32.39
N ASN A 305 21.22 -42.41 32.24
CA ASN A 305 22.48 -43.12 32.47
C ASN A 305 23.03 -43.82 31.21
N GLY A 306 22.40 -43.60 30.05
CA GLY A 306 22.81 -44.20 28.78
C GLY A 306 23.96 -43.48 28.07
N PRO A 307 24.40 -43.99 26.91
CA PRO A 307 25.48 -43.38 26.13
C PRO A 307 25.06 -42.04 25.51
N ILE A 308 25.99 -41.09 25.38
CA ILE A 308 25.75 -39.82 24.66
C ILE A 308 25.87 -40.06 23.15
N SER A 309 24.92 -40.82 22.60
CA SER A 309 24.90 -41.29 21.21
C SER A 309 24.52 -40.20 20.21
N GLY A 310 23.76 -39.19 20.65
CA GLY A 310 23.10 -38.26 19.75
C GLY A 310 21.85 -38.81 19.07
N ASP A 311 21.39 -40.03 19.41
CA ASP A 311 20.08 -40.57 19.04
C ASP A 311 19.06 -40.25 20.14
N TYR A 312 17.98 -39.54 19.78
CA TYR A 312 16.99 -39.10 20.75
C TYR A 312 16.19 -40.28 21.33
N ASN A 313 16.11 -41.41 20.60
CA ASN A 313 15.47 -42.62 21.12
C ASN A 313 16.15 -43.12 22.41
N ASP A 314 17.46 -42.89 22.55
CA ASP A 314 18.20 -43.34 23.74
C ASP A 314 17.83 -42.55 25.00
N VAL A 315 17.38 -41.29 24.87
CA VAL A 315 16.97 -40.45 26.01
C VAL A 315 15.46 -40.31 26.15
N LEU A 316 14.69 -40.88 25.23
CA LEU A 316 13.24 -40.70 25.12
C LEU A 316 12.51 -41.07 26.42
N GLU A 317 12.75 -42.28 26.94
CA GLU A 317 12.10 -42.73 28.18
C GLU A 317 12.50 -41.88 29.38
N SER A 318 13.76 -41.44 29.46
CA SER A 318 14.24 -40.52 30.50
C SER A 318 13.57 -39.15 30.44
N VAL A 319 13.27 -38.64 29.24
CA VAL A 319 12.52 -37.38 29.08
C VAL A 319 11.07 -37.57 29.51
N ILE A 320 10.42 -38.67 29.14
CA ILE A 320 9.04 -38.99 29.57
C ILE A 320 8.97 -39.12 31.10
N ASP A 321 9.89 -39.87 31.70
CA ASP A 321 9.97 -40.09 33.14
C ASP A 321 10.13 -38.78 33.90
N TYR A 322 11.02 -37.92 33.41
CA TYR A 322 11.20 -36.58 33.96
C TYR A 322 9.95 -35.70 33.82
N GLN A 323 9.29 -35.71 32.65
CA GLN A 323 8.08 -34.92 32.44
C GLN A 323 6.95 -35.35 33.37
N VAL A 324 6.79 -36.65 33.63
CA VAL A 324 5.81 -37.17 34.60
C VAL A 324 6.22 -36.81 36.03
N ALA A 325 7.50 -37.02 36.38
CA ALA A 325 8.00 -36.74 37.73
C ALA A 325 7.91 -35.25 38.12
N THR A 326 8.13 -34.35 37.16
CA THR A 326 8.01 -32.90 37.34
C THR A 326 6.61 -32.35 37.05
N LYS A 327 5.65 -33.23 36.74
CA LYS A 327 4.25 -32.88 36.41
C LYS A 327 4.12 -31.91 35.22
N VAL A 328 5.09 -31.93 34.31
CA VAL A 328 5.00 -31.22 33.01
C VAL A 328 3.93 -31.87 32.14
N ILE A 329 3.73 -33.19 32.27
CA ILE A 329 2.61 -33.94 31.68
C ILE A 329 1.91 -34.78 32.75
N GLU A 330 0.64 -35.12 32.53
CA GLU A 330 -0.15 -35.90 33.50
C GLU A 330 0.21 -37.39 33.51
N ASN A 331 0.45 -37.97 32.33
CA ASN A 331 0.82 -39.38 32.17
C ASN A 331 1.51 -39.61 30.80
N ARG A 332 2.06 -40.81 30.59
CA ARG A 332 2.83 -41.17 29.38
C ARG A 332 2.05 -41.05 28.06
N ASN A 333 0.71 -41.04 28.10
CA ASN A 333 -0.13 -40.90 26.91
C ASN A 333 -0.52 -39.43 26.62
N SER A 334 -0.01 -38.48 27.40
CA SER A 334 -0.31 -37.05 27.22
C SER A 334 0.30 -36.52 25.93
N THR A 335 -0.39 -35.57 25.30
CA THR A 335 0.12 -34.91 24.09
C THR A 335 1.44 -34.18 24.41
N GLY A 336 2.52 -34.53 23.70
CA GLY A 336 3.87 -34.00 23.96
C GLY A 336 4.75 -34.86 24.88
N ALA A 337 4.29 -36.05 25.28
CA ALA A 337 5.11 -37.02 26.00
C ALA A 337 6.38 -37.35 25.21
N GLY A 338 7.53 -37.20 25.87
CA GLY A 338 8.86 -37.48 25.34
C GLY A 338 9.49 -36.34 24.55
N TRP A 339 8.78 -35.22 24.35
CA TRP A 339 9.34 -34.09 23.61
C TRP A 339 10.09 -33.13 24.55
N PHE A 340 11.31 -32.74 24.19
CA PHE A 340 12.01 -31.62 24.82
C PHE A 340 11.43 -30.29 24.30
N GLY A 341 10.12 -30.13 24.48
CA GLY A 341 9.31 -28.99 24.02
C GLY A 341 9.35 -27.80 24.99
N PRO A 342 8.71 -26.67 24.66
CA PRO A 342 8.79 -25.42 25.43
C PRO A 342 8.55 -25.57 26.95
N ALA A 343 7.51 -26.33 27.34
CA ALA A 343 7.20 -26.57 28.75
C ALA A 343 8.28 -27.41 29.45
N THR A 344 8.71 -28.50 28.82
CA THR A 344 9.79 -29.36 29.32
C THR A 344 11.11 -28.58 29.42
N ARG A 345 11.48 -27.81 28.40
CA ARG A 345 12.70 -26.97 28.40
C ARG A 345 12.70 -25.94 29.51
N THR A 346 11.58 -25.27 29.74
CA THR A 346 11.46 -24.26 30.79
C THR A 346 11.68 -24.90 32.16
N GLN A 347 11.07 -26.06 32.40
CA GLN A 347 11.21 -26.78 33.67
C GLN A 347 12.61 -27.40 33.82
N THR A 348 13.16 -28.02 32.78
CA THR A 348 14.53 -28.57 32.78
C THR A 348 15.58 -27.48 32.94
N LYS A 349 15.42 -26.31 32.33
CA LYS A 349 16.33 -25.16 32.52
C LYS A 349 16.36 -24.75 33.98
N LYS A 350 15.18 -24.58 34.60
CA LYS A 350 15.05 -24.23 36.01
C LYS A 350 15.71 -25.26 36.93
N ASP A 351 15.48 -26.54 36.70
CA ASP A 351 16.03 -27.60 37.55
C ASP A 351 17.54 -27.81 37.33
N TYR A 352 18.02 -27.62 36.09
CA TYR A 352 19.44 -27.68 35.76
C TYR A 352 20.21 -26.49 36.31
N GLU A 353 19.65 -25.28 36.23
CA GLU A 353 20.21 -24.09 36.89
C GLU A 353 20.25 -24.24 38.41
N LYS A 354 19.22 -24.88 39.00
CA LYS A 354 19.22 -25.22 40.43
C LYS A 354 20.28 -26.26 40.78
N TYR A 355 20.44 -27.30 39.95
CA TYR A 355 21.50 -28.30 40.10
C TYR A 355 22.89 -27.64 40.09
N LEU A 356 23.13 -26.72 39.15
CA LEU A 356 24.38 -25.94 39.08
C LEU A 356 24.56 -25.05 40.32
N ALA A 357 23.49 -24.44 40.84
CA ALA A 357 23.55 -23.62 42.05
C ALA A 357 23.79 -24.43 43.34
N THR A 358 23.30 -25.68 43.41
CA THR A 358 23.57 -26.59 44.53
C THR A 358 24.98 -27.20 44.49
N GLY A 359 25.70 -27.04 43.37
CA GLY A 359 27.05 -27.56 43.17
C GLY A 359 28.19 -26.71 43.75
N SER A 360 27.90 -25.65 44.53
CA SER A 360 28.92 -24.74 45.03
C SER A 360 28.81 -24.49 46.54
N THR A 361 29.54 -25.28 47.33
CA THR A 361 29.98 -24.91 48.68
C THR A 361 31.49 -25.15 48.80
N ASN A 362 32.27 -24.06 48.94
CA ASN A 362 33.10 -23.80 50.12
C ASN A 362 34.08 -22.62 49.93
N ASN A 363 34.30 -21.95 51.06
CA ASN A 363 35.08 -20.74 51.33
C ASN A 363 36.55 -20.78 50.87
N SER A 364 37.08 -19.62 50.52
CA SER A 364 38.29 -19.07 51.16
C SER A 364 38.37 -17.57 50.92
N SER A 365 38.55 -16.86 52.04
CA SER A 365 38.98 -15.47 52.09
C SER A 365 40.44 -15.41 51.66
N ASP A 366 40.76 -14.66 50.61
CA ASP A 366 42.10 -14.12 50.42
C ASP A 366 42.02 -12.65 50.00
N THR A 367 42.69 -11.83 50.80
CA THR A 367 42.99 -10.42 50.59
C THR A 367 43.67 -10.21 49.24
N ILE A 368 42.99 -9.51 48.32
CA ILE A 368 43.61 -8.98 47.11
C ILE A 368 44.08 -7.56 47.41
N THR A 369 45.39 -7.37 47.29
CA THR A 369 46.08 -6.10 47.38
C THR A 369 45.53 -5.15 46.31
N GLU A 370 45.08 -3.96 46.74
CA GLU A 370 44.69 -2.87 45.85
C GLU A 370 45.87 -2.49 44.93
N VAL A 371 45.71 -2.76 43.64
CA VAL A 371 46.43 -2.03 42.60
C VAL A 371 45.62 -0.79 42.27
N THR A 372 46.25 0.36 42.48
CA THR A 372 45.71 1.71 42.38
C THR A 372 45.09 2.04 41.01
N ASN A 373 43.93 2.68 41.08
CA ASN A 373 43.11 3.35 40.05
C ASN A 373 43.79 3.76 38.74
N VAL A 374 43.17 3.38 37.62
CA VAL A 374 43.24 4.12 36.35
C VAL A 374 41.96 4.97 36.27
N ASN A 375 42.09 6.28 36.49
CA ASN A 375 40.98 7.23 36.32
C ASN A 375 40.63 7.37 34.83
N SER A 376 39.77 6.49 34.32
CA SER A 376 38.92 6.77 33.17
C SER A 376 37.90 7.83 33.61
N THR A 377 38.05 9.07 33.13
CA THR A 377 37.23 10.24 33.49
C THR A 377 35.81 10.21 32.92
N THR A 378 35.30 9.04 32.53
CA THR A 378 33.95 8.96 31.98
C THR A 378 32.96 8.87 33.13
N GLN A 379 32.43 10.04 33.50
CA GLN A 379 31.47 10.18 34.57
C GLN A 379 30.28 9.25 34.32
N LYS A 380 29.98 8.37 35.28
CA LYS A 380 28.83 7.47 35.17
C LYS A 380 27.55 8.29 34.95
N ILE A 381 26.82 7.94 33.90
CA ILE A 381 25.53 8.56 33.59
C ILE A 381 24.42 7.63 34.09
N SER A 382 23.49 8.18 34.89
CA SER A 382 22.38 7.40 35.43
C SER A 382 21.42 6.96 34.32
N LYS A 383 21.10 5.65 34.28
CA LYS A 383 20.15 5.03 33.34
C LYS A 383 18.76 5.69 33.40
N GLU A 384 18.34 6.16 34.56
CA GLU A 384 17.01 6.78 34.79
C GLU A 384 16.80 8.07 33.99
N LYS A 385 17.87 8.71 33.52
CA LYS A 385 17.83 9.96 32.75
C LYS A 385 18.01 9.74 31.25
N LEU A 386 18.10 8.49 30.80
CA LEU A 386 18.42 8.12 29.44
C LEU A 386 17.23 7.46 28.75
N MET A 387 17.04 7.84 27.49
CA MET A 387 16.17 7.08 26.61
C MET A 387 16.84 5.74 26.27
N THR A 388 16.06 4.68 26.31
CA THR A 388 16.43 3.39 25.72
C THR A 388 16.47 3.49 24.20
N ARG A 389 17.19 2.56 23.55
CA ARG A 389 17.22 2.46 22.08
C ARG A 389 15.83 2.25 21.49
N GLU A 390 14.98 1.49 22.18
CA GLU A 390 13.58 1.27 21.80
C GLU A 390 12.77 2.56 21.82
N GLU A 391 12.94 3.42 22.84
CA GLU A 391 12.26 4.71 22.91
C GLU A 391 12.77 5.70 21.84
N ILE A 392 14.07 5.68 21.52
CA ILE A 392 14.62 6.50 20.42
C ILE A 392 14.02 6.05 19.09
N GLU A 393 14.01 4.74 18.83
CA GLU A 393 13.41 4.19 17.60
C GLU A 393 11.91 4.48 17.51
N ALA A 394 11.17 4.44 18.63
CA ALA A 394 9.77 4.83 18.68
C ALA A 394 9.56 6.29 18.25
N LYS A 395 10.40 7.22 18.71
CA LYS A 395 10.35 8.62 18.25
C LYS A 395 10.69 8.77 16.76
N GLU A 396 11.66 8.01 16.25
CA GLU A 396 11.99 7.97 14.82
C GLU A 396 10.79 7.46 13.98
N VAL A 397 10.07 6.46 14.48
CA VAL A 397 8.82 5.96 13.88
C VAL A 397 7.74 7.03 13.89
N GLU A 398 7.54 7.76 14.99
CA GLU A 398 6.56 8.85 15.06
C GLU A 398 6.84 9.98 14.06
N GLU A 399 8.11 10.38 13.92
CA GLU A 399 8.54 11.39 12.94
C GLU A 399 8.26 10.92 11.51
N PHE A 400 8.57 9.66 11.22
CA PHE A 400 8.29 9.05 9.93
C PHE A 400 6.79 9.06 9.62
N ILE A 401 5.94 8.59 10.53
CA ILE A 401 4.48 8.52 10.32
C ILE A 401 3.87 9.91 10.08
N LYS A 402 4.41 10.97 10.71
CA LYS A 402 3.94 12.36 10.47
C LYS A 402 4.25 12.87 9.07
N GLY A 403 5.27 12.33 8.41
CA GLY A 403 5.78 12.79 7.11
C GLY A 403 5.28 11.99 5.90
N TYR A 404 4.85 10.75 6.11
CA TYR A 404 4.58 9.79 5.04
C TYR A 404 3.17 9.20 5.09
N ASN A 405 2.58 9.04 3.90
CA ASN A 405 1.34 8.34 3.65
C ASN A 405 1.63 6.90 3.25
N ILE A 406 0.97 5.94 3.91
CA ILE A 406 1.06 4.52 3.63
C ILE A 406 -0.28 4.06 3.07
N ASP A 407 -0.28 3.57 1.82
CA ASP A 407 -1.46 3.11 1.13
C ASP A 407 -1.33 1.67 0.66
N LEU A 408 -2.43 0.93 0.73
CA LEU A 408 -2.49 -0.48 0.34
C LEU A 408 -3.77 -0.68 -0.48
N LYS A 409 -3.63 -1.24 -1.68
CA LYS A 409 -4.75 -1.48 -2.61
C LYS A 409 -4.65 -2.87 -3.20
N PHE A 410 -5.78 -3.50 -3.51
CA PHE A 410 -5.76 -4.72 -4.32
C PHE A 410 -5.21 -4.44 -5.72
N GLN A 411 -4.41 -5.36 -6.25
CA GLN A 411 -3.91 -5.26 -7.64
C GLN A 411 -5.07 -5.23 -8.65
N ASN A 412 -6.14 -5.96 -8.37
CA ASN A 412 -7.39 -5.93 -9.12
C ASN A 412 -8.44 -5.23 -8.27
N ALA A 413 -9.20 -4.29 -8.83
CA ALA A 413 -10.07 -3.34 -8.10
C ALA A 413 -11.23 -3.96 -7.28
N SER A 414 -11.27 -5.28 -7.07
CA SER A 414 -12.21 -5.97 -6.19
C SER A 414 -11.60 -6.12 -4.79
N SER A 415 -12.25 -5.57 -3.77
CA SER A 415 -11.87 -5.70 -2.36
C SER A 415 -12.13 -7.09 -1.75
N ASN A 416 -12.45 -8.08 -2.59
CA ASN A 416 -13.06 -9.33 -2.20
C ASN A 416 -12.26 -10.49 -2.79
N VAL A 417 -11.88 -11.44 -1.94
CA VAL A 417 -10.98 -12.54 -2.24
C VAL A 417 -11.75 -13.86 -2.24
N ALA A 418 -11.60 -14.68 -3.28
CA ALA A 418 -12.19 -16.00 -3.29
C ALA A 418 -11.42 -16.95 -2.35
N LEU A 419 -12.15 -17.78 -1.60
CA LEU A 419 -11.57 -18.78 -0.71
C LEU A 419 -10.49 -19.62 -1.42
N GLY A 420 -9.33 -19.78 -0.78
CA GLY A 420 -8.22 -20.59 -1.29
C GLY A 420 -7.38 -19.94 -2.38
N LYS A 421 -7.57 -18.65 -2.70
CA LYS A 421 -6.71 -17.90 -3.63
C LYS A 421 -5.60 -17.14 -2.90
N THR A 422 -4.48 -17.00 -3.61
CA THR A 422 -3.41 -16.05 -3.26
C THR A 422 -3.77 -14.70 -3.86
N GLU A 423 -3.72 -13.65 -3.06
CA GLU A 423 -3.97 -12.28 -3.50
C GLU A 423 -2.75 -11.39 -3.37
N VAL A 424 -2.65 -10.44 -4.28
CA VAL A 424 -1.55 -9.47 -4.31
C VAL A 424 -2.09 -8.08 -4.04
N LEU A 425 -1.60 -7.47 -2.96
CA LEU A 425 -1.88 -6.12 -2.54
C LEU A 425 -0.68 -5.23 -2.94
N LYS A 426 -0.97 -4.10 -3.59
CA LYS A 426 0.00 -3.07 -3.96
C LYS A 426 0.14 -2.06 -2.82
N LEU A 427 1.26 -2.15 -2.11
CA LEU A 427 1.67 -1.18 -1.10
C LEU A 427 2.35 0.01 -1.77
N THR A 428 2.01 1.22 -1.35
CA THR A 428 2.68 2.46 -1.74
C THR A 428 2.96 3.31 -0.50
N VAL A 429 4.18 3.84 -0.40
CA VAL A 429 4.64 4.74 0.67
C VAL A 429 5.13 6.02 0.01
N THR A 430 4.55 7.16 0.38
CA THR A 430 4.82 8.46 -0.25
C THR A 430 4.87 9.60 0.76
N ASP A 431 5.62 10.67 0.50
CA ASP A 431 5.58 11.89 1.32
C ASP A 431 4.27 12.68 1.11
N LYS A 432 4.09 13.79 1.84
CA LYS A 432 2.92 14.68 1.70
C LYS A 432 2.73 15.30 0.31
N ARG A 433 3.75 15.26 -0.55
CA ARG A 433 3.72 15.76 -1.93
C ARG A 433 3.60 14.62 -2.95
N ASN A 434 3.24 13.42 -2.50
CA ASN A 434 3.15 12.19 -3.28
C ASN A 434 4.49 11.72 -3.90
N LYS A 435 5.65 12.16 -3.36
CA LYS A 435 6.95 11.62 -3.77
C LYS A 435 7.15 10.24 -3.13
N PRO A 436 7.58 9.20 -3.88
CA PRO A 436 7.79 7.88 -3.31
C PRO A 436 8.85 7.92 -2.20
N PHE A 437 8.59 7.16 -1.14
CA PHE A 437 9.58 6.88 -0.12
C PHE A 437 10.62 5.91 -0.65
N ILE A 438 11.87 6.34 -0.67
CA ILE A 438 13.02 5.51 -1.00
C ILE A 438 13.82 5.48 0.28
N GLY A 439 14.39 4.33 0.67
CA GLY A 439 15.27 4.15 1.81
C GLY A 439 14.72 3.29 2.95
N ASN A 440 15.44 3.30 4.06
CA ASN A 440 15.24 2.36 5.16
C ASN A 440 14.08 2.76 6.08
N MET A 441 13.28 1.77 6.48
CA MET A 441 12.12 1.96 7.33
C MET A 441 12.51 1.88 8.82
N PRO A 442 12.23 2.91 9.66
CA PRO A 442 12.48 2.84 11.10
C PRO A 442 11.67 1.70 11.74
N GLY A 443 12.31 0.86 12.58
CA GLY A 443 11.69 -0.34 13.16
C GLY A 443 11.34 -1.47 12.18
N GLY A 444 11.53 -1.22 10.88
CA GLY A 444 10.95 -2.02 9.80
C GLY A 444 9.42 -1.92 9.73
N MET A 445 8.88 -2.22 8.55
CA MET A 445 7.44 -2.33 8.32
C MET A 445 7.02 -3.80 8.39
N THR A 446 6.13 -4.14 9.30
CA THR A 446 5.68 -5.52 9.54
C THR A 446 4.21 -5.68 9.14
N PHE A 447 3.89 -6.82 8.55
CA PHE A 447 2.55 -7.21 8.11
C PHE A 447 2.06 -8.35 8.98
N ILE A 448 0.94 -8.14 9.68
CA ILE A 448 0.40 -9.11 10.63
C ILE A 448 -1.06 -9.37 10.29
N LEU A 449 -1.45 -10.63 10.18
CA LEU A 449 -2.84 -11.03 10.01
C LEU A 449 -3.45 -11.34 11.38
N ASN A 450 -4.75 -11.09 11.57
CA ASN A 450 -5.48 -11.45 12.78
C ASN A 450 -5.78 -12.96 12.92
N THR A 451 -5.25 -13.79 12.01
CA THR A 451 -5.49 -15.24 11.97
C THR A 451 -4.19 -15.96 11.66
N GLU A 452 -3.99 -17.12 12.30
CA GLU A 452 -2.85 -18.01 12.06
C GLU A 452 -3.03 -18.88 10.82
N THR A 453 -4.24 -18.91 10.27
CA THR A 453 -4.59 -19.79 9.14
C THR A 453 -4.18 -19.22 7.79
N ALA A 454 -3.96 -17.90 7.74
CA ALA A 454 -3.51 -17.17 6.57
C ALA A 454 -2.07 -16.70 6.77
N SER A 455 -1.33 -16.55 5.68
CA SER A 455 0.05 -16.10 5.68
C SER A 455 0.20 -14.86 4.81
N VAL A 456 1.15 -13.99 5.17
CA VAL A 456 1.49 -12.78 4.42
C VAL A 456 2.97 -12.78 4.07
N PHE A 457 3.30 -12.40 2.83
CA PHE A 457 4.67 -12.32 2.35
C PHE A 457 4.89 -11.01 1.56
N PRO A 458 5.96 -10.25 1.84
CA PRO A 458 6.89 -10.44 2.96
C PRO A 458 6.22 -10.15 4.31
N THR A 459 6.67 -10.80 5.38
CA THR A 459 6.19 -10.54 6.74
C THR A 459 6.76 -9.23 7.29
N LYS A 460 7.97 -8.85 6.86
CA LYS A 460 8.64 -7.62 7.27
C LYS A 460 9.47 -7.02 6.12
N LEU A 461 9.50 -5.70 6.05
CA LEU A 461 10.25 -4.90 5.07
C LEU A 461 11.12 -3.87 5.79
N PHE A 462 12.39 -3.80 5.42
CA PHE A 462 13.33 -2.84 6.00
C PHE A 462 13.74 -1.72 5.06
N ASN A 463 13.48 -1.85 3.75
CA ASN A 463 13.92 -0.89 2.74
C ASN A 463 12.94 -0.78 1.55
N PHE A 464 12.76 0.44 1.06
CA PHE A 464 12.00 0.77 -0.15
C PHE A 464 12.93 1.37 -1.21
N THR A 465 12.80 0.93 -2.46
CA THR A 465 13.64 1.43 -3.57
C THR A 465 12.89 2.41 -4.47
N ASP A 466 11.56 2.32 -4.47
CA ASP A 466 10.64 3.05 -5.36
C ASP A 466 9.34 3.43 -4.64
N GLY A 467 9.30 3.29 -3.32
CA GLY A 467 8.12 3.50 -2.49
C GLY A 467 7.01 2.48 -2.72
N LYS A 468 7.26 1.37 -3.41
CA LYS A 468 6.23 0.38 -3.74
C LYS A 468 6.66 -1.02 -3.39
N ARG A 469 5.72 -1.85 -2.96
CA ARG A 469 5.94 -3.29 -2.76
C ARG A 469 4.66 -4.09 -3.02
N ASP A 470 4.84 -5.32 -3.45
CA ASP A 470 3.77 -6.30 -3.55
C ASP A 470 3.70 -7.10 -2.25
N ILE A 471 2.52 -7.13 -1.64
CA ILE A 471 2.23 -7.90 -0.43
C ILE A 471 1.29 -9.03 -0.82
N GLN A 472 1.79 -10.26 -0.75
CA GLN A 472 1.04 -11.46 -1.06
C GLN A 472 0.35 -11.98 0.20
N VAL A 473 -0.91 -12.35 0.11
CA VAL A 473 -1.66 -12.97 1.20
C VAL A 473 -2.23 -14.31 0.72
N THR A 474 -2.01 -15.36 1.49
CA THR A 474 -2.35 -16.75 1.16
C THR A 474 -3.05 -17.44 2.34
N GLY A 475 -3.67 -18.61 2.12
CA GLY A 475 -4.32 -19.38 3.20
C GLY A 475 -5.57 -18.73 3.78
N LEU A 476 -6.13 -17.73 3.10
CA LEU A 476 -7.30 -16.99 3.53
C LEU A 476 -8.53 -17.90 3.69
N LYS A 477 -9.17 -17.82 4.87
CA LYS A 477 -10.44 -18.50 5.20
C LYS A 477 -11.62 -17.55 5.07
N GLU A 478 -12.80 -18.12 4.84
CA GLU A 478 -14.08 -17.40 4.75
C GLU A 478 -14.29 -16.46 5.95
N GLY A 479 -14.69 -15.22 5.68
CA GLY A 479 -14.89 -14.16 6.66
C GLY A 479 -13.95 -12.96 6.44
N ILE A 480 -13.87 -12.08 7.44
CA ILE A 480 -13.01 -10.89 7.39
C ILE A 480 -11.66 -11.21 8.01
N THR A 481 -10.61 -11.18 7.20
CA THR A 481 -9.23 -11.24 7.69
C THR A 481 -8.67 -9.82 7.76
N LYS A 482 -8.18 -9.41 8.94
CA LYS A 482 -7.57 -8.09 9.11
C LYS A 482 -6.06 -8.19 8.91
N LEU A 483 -5.54 -7.36 8.02
CA LEU A 483 -4.11 -7.13 7.83
C LEU A 483 -3.72 -5.83 8.53
N TYR A 484 -2.90 -5.95 9.57
CA TYR A 484 -2.27 -4.83 10.25
C TYR A 484 -0.93 -4.53 9.60
N ILE A 485 -0.76 -3.27 9.18
CA ILE A 485 0.54 -2.73 8.80
C ILE A 485 1.08 -2.01 10.03
N LYS A 486 2.25 -2.44 10.49
CA LYS A 486 2.99 -1.81 11.58
C LYS A 486 4.28 -1.20 11.06
N VAL A 487 4.67 -0.05 11.60
CA VAL A 487 6.03 0.50 11.45
C VAL A 487 6.64 0.51 12.85
N GLY A 488 7.74 -0.22 13.04
CA GLY A 488 8.18 -0.61 14.37
C GLY A 488 7.06 -1.33 15.14
N THR A 489 6.72 -0.84 16.33
CA THR A 489 5.64 -1.38 17.17
C THR A 489 4.28 -0.73 16.89
N VAL A 490 4.24 0.39 16.14
CA VAL A 490 3.05 1.21 15.93
C VAL A 490 2.23 0.68 14.76
N THR A 491 0.92 0.45 14.97
CA THR A 491 -0.01 0.11 13.88
C THR A 491 -0.39 1.36 13.12
N VAL A 492 0.06 1.46 11.87
CA VAL A 492 -0.13 2.65 11.02
C VAL A 492 -1.36 2.55 10.13
N LYS A 493 -1.77 1.33 9.77
CA LYS A 493 -2.95 1.09 8.95
C LYS A 493 -3.49 -0.31 9.21
N THR A 494 -4.81 -0.43 9.20
CA THR A 494 -5.52 -1.72 9.21
C THR A 494 -6.25 -1.84 7.89
N PHE A 495 -6.16 -3.01 7.27
CA PHE A 495 -6.75 -3.31 5.98
C PHE A 495 -7.60 -4.58 6.10
N ASP A 496 -8.90 -4.45 5.87
CA ASP A 496 -9.82 -5.58 5.94
C ASP A 496 -9.83 -6.31 4.59
N ILE A 497 -9.55 -7.61 4.63
CA ILE A 497 -9.57 -8.53 3.49
C ILE A 497 -10.83 -9.39 3.64
N ASN A 498 -11.84 -9.11 2.83
CA ASN A 498 -13.08 -9.87 2.85
C ASN A 498 -12.92 -11.13 1.97
N VAL A 499 -12.92 -12.30 2.61
CA VAL A 499 -12.71 -13.58 1.95
C VAL A 499 -14.05 -14.30 1.88
N PHE A 500 -14.50 -14.61 0.67
CA PHE A 500 -15.79 -15.26 0.47
C PHE A 500 -15.59 -16.69 0.02
N ASN A 501 -16.29 -17.59 0.69
CA ASN A 501 -16.49 -18.92 0.18
C ASN A 501 -17.57 -18.88 -0.88
N ASN A 502 -17.17 -19.03 -2.13
CA ASN A 502 -18.09 -19.15 -3.26
C ASN A 502 -19.06 -20.34 -3.16
N THR A 503 -18.91 -21.20 -2.14
CA THR A 503 -19.79 -22.35 -1.86
C THR A 503 -20.72 -22.17 -0.64
N LYS A 504 -20.54 -21.14 0.21
CA LYS A 504 -21.40 -20.89 1.38
C LYS A 504 -22.03 -19.50 1.32
N THR A 505 -23.36 -19.47 1.28
CA THR A 505 -24.17 -18.27 1.14
C THR A 505 -24.57 -17.75 2.53
N ILE A 506 -24.08 -16.59 2.96
CA ILE A 506 -24.59 -15.87 4.15
C ILE A 506 -24.79 -14.38 3.80
N TYR A 507 -25.93 -13.82 4.20
CA TYR A 507 -26.50 -12.54 3.74
C TYR A 507 -26.32 -11.41 4.79
N PRO A 508 -25.79 -10.22 4.44
CA PRO A 508 -25.81 -9.04 5.31
C PRO A 508 -26.99 -8.09 5.02
N THR A 509 -27.46 -7.38 6.05
CA THR A 509 -28.76 -6.68 6.10
C THR A 509 -28.73 -5.15 5.99
N THR A 510 -27.59 -4.44 5.89
CA THR A 510 -27.57 -2.96 5.79
C THR A 510 -26.36 -2.39 5.00
N SER A 511 -26.56 -1.26 4.30
CA SER A 511 -25.51 -0.46 3.63
C SER A 511 -25.81 1.05 3.76
N SER A 512 -24.78 1.93 3.81
CA SER A 512 -24.90 3.39 3.98
C SER A 512 -23.95 4.21 3.07
N ILE A 513 -24.33 5.46 2.74
CA ILE A 513 -23.68 6.35 1.73
C ILE A 513 -22.83 7.43 2.41
N ILE A 514 -21.63 7.72 1.87
CA ILE A 514 -20.67 8.69 2.45
C ILE A 514 -20.52 9.99 1.59
N SER A 515 -20.75 10.01 0.26
CA SER A 515 -20.73 11.30 -0.50
C SER A 515 -21.34 11.28 -1.94
N PRO A 516 -21.61 12.45 -2.56
CA PRO A 516 -22.25 12.57 -3.89
C PRO A 516 -21.44 12.08 -5.09
N ASN A 517 -20.11 11.99 -4.99
CA ASN A 517 -19.22 11.66 -6.12
C ASN A 517 -18.36 10.40 -5.89
N SER A 518 -18.64 9.65 -4.83
CA SER A 518 -17.91 8.43 -4.50
C SER A 518 -18.88 7.39 -3.95
N ILE A 519 -19.15 6.36 -4.74
CA ILE A 519 -19.80 5.15 -4.25
C ILE A 519 -18.67 4.18 -3.93
N THR A 520 -18.45 3.89 -2.65
CA THR A 520 -17.69 2.71 -2.27
C THR A 520 -18.64 1.53 -2.34
N ILE A 521 -18.44 0.63 -3.31
CA ILE A 521 -19.18 -0.64 -3.37
C ILE A 521 -18.67 -1.47 -2.20
N GLY A 522 -19.42 -1.47 -1.09
CA GLY A 522 -19.24 -2.42 -0.01
C GLY A 522 -19.77 -3.78 -0.46
N ASP A 523 -18.88 -4.76 -0.51
CA ASP A 523 -19.10 -6.18 -0.82
C ASP A 523 -19.52 -6.55 -2.27
N SER A 524 -18.90 -7.63 -2.75
CA SER A 524 -18.99 -8.22 -4.11
C SER A 524 -20.36 -8.79 -4.50
N GLN A 525 -21.43 -8.40 -3.82
CA GLN A 525 -22.75 -9.01 -3.97
C GLN A 525 -23.89 -7.98 -4.00
N SER A 526 -23.57 -6.73 -4.34
CA SER A 526 -24.54 -5.66 -4.49
C SER A 526 -24.45 -5.10 -5.91
N ALA A 527 -25.50 -5.28 -6.71
CA ALA A 527 -25.63 -4.60 -7.99
C ALA A 527 -26.16 -3.18 -7.75
N ILE A 528 -25.58 -2.19 -8.40
CA ILE A 528 -26.11 -0.84 -8.54
C ILE A 528 -27.10 -0.84 -9.70
N GLY A 529 -28.39 -0.80 -9.39
CA GLY A 529 -29.41 -0.37 -10.33
C GLY A 529 -29.33 1.14 -10.48
N VAL A 530 -28.93 1.65 -11.64
CA VAL A 530 -28.82 3.09 -11.88
C VAL A 530 -30.13 3.61 -12.47
N PHE A 531 -30.87 4.39 -11.70
CA PHE A 531 -31.99 5.20 -12.16
C PHE A 531 -31.45 6.56 -12.57
N LYS A 532 -31.22 6.82 -13.86
CA LYS A 532 -30.84 8.17 -14.30
C LYS A 532 -31.98 8.91 -14.98
N ASP A 533 -32.38 10.02 -14.38
CA ASP A 533 -33.07 11.14 -15.01
C ASP A 533 -32.05 12.26 -15.31
N SER A 534 -32.35 13.12 -16.28
CA SER A 534 -31.70 14.38 -16.57
C SER A 534 -31.41 15.29 -15.37
N ASN A 535 -32.08 15.08 -14.22
CA ASN A 535 -31.92 15.88 -12.99
C ASN A 535 -31.65 15.09 -11.70
N ASN A 536 -31.62 13.74 -11.70
CA ASN A 536 -31.20 12.97 -10.52
C ASN A 536 -30.84 11.52 -10.85
N THR A 537 -29.82 10.99 -10.17
CA THR A 537 -29.41 9.58 -10.22
C THR A 537 -29.83 8.89 -8.93
N ASN A 538 -30.85 8.01 -8.96
CA ASN A 538 -31.16 7.16 -7.81
C ASN A 538 -30.39 5.84 -7.96
N LEU A 539 -29.69 5.44 -6.91
CA LEU A 539 -28.90 4.22 -6.90
C LEU A 539 -29.62 3.22 -6.01
N ILE A 540 -29.87 2.03 -6.52
CA ILE A 540 -30.55 0.97 -5.78
C ILE A 540 -29.57 -0.17 -5.60
N ASN A 541 -29.44 -0.62 -4.36
CA ASN A 541 -28.67 -1.80 -4.03
C ASN A 541 -29.51 -3.06 -4.32
N VAL A 542 -29.02 -3.90 -5.22
CA VAL A 542 -29.62 -5.16 -5.65
C VAL A 542 -28.79 -6.31 -5.06
N PRO A 543 -29.20 -6.89 -3.92
CA PRO A 543 -28.45 -7.99 -3.30
C PRO A 543 -28.38 -9.25 -4.18
N PHE A 544 -27.23 -9.91 -4.14
CA PHE A 544 -26.95 -11.16 -4.83
C PHE A 544 -27.88 -12.28 -4.33
N GLY A 545 -28.40 -13.08 -5.27
CA GLY A 545 -29.32 -14.17 -4.96
C GLY A 545 -30.80 -13.78 -4.78
N SER A 546 -31.12 -12.49 -4.75
CA SER A 546 -32.51 -12.02 -4.79
C SER A 546 -33.02 -11.86 -6.22
N THR A 547 -34.31 -12.12 -6.40
CA THR A 547 -35.04 -11.86 -7.64
C THR A 547 -35.83 -10.56 -7.48
N PHE A 548 -35.75 -9.70 -8.48
CA PHE A 548 -36.39 -8.40 -8.50
C PHE A 548 -37.30 -8.30 -9.69
N LYS A 549 -38.38 -7.53 -9.52
CA LYS A 549 -39.33 -7.22 -10.57
C LYS A 549 -39.30 -5.71 -10.81
N LEU A 550 -38.91 -5.29 -12.00
CA LEU A 550 -39.10 -3.93 -12.48
C LEU A 550 -40.50 -3.86 -13.10
N VAL A 551 -41.42 -3.14 -12.47
CA VAL A 551 -42.81 -3.00 -12.89
C VAL A 551 -43.07 -1.60 -13.39
N ALA A 552 -43.64 -1.50 -14.59
CA ALA A 552 -44.16 -0.25 -15.14
C ALA A 552 -45.65 -0.14 -14.80
N SER A 553 -46.08 1.03 -14.32
CA SER A 553 -47.49 1.37 -14.16
C SER A 553 -48.26 1.24 -15.48
N GLU A 554 -49.58 1.06 -15.37
CA GLU A 554 -50.46 0.72 -16.49
C GLU A 554 -50.22 1.57 -17.76
N GLY A 555 -50.05 0.88 -18.89
CA GLY A 555 -49.74 1.47 -20.19
C GLY A 555 -48.25 1.76 -20.44
N ASN A 556 -47.40 1.80 -19.42
CA ASN A 556 -45.97 2.08 -19.57
C ASN A 556 -45.15 0.80 -19.81
N LYS A 557 -43.95 0.93 -20.39
CA LYS A 557 -43.04 -0.20 -20.62
C LYS A 557 -41.61 0.12 -20.23
N VAL A 558 -40.83 -0.90 -19.91
CA VAL A 558 -39.41 -0.84 -19.53
C VAL A 558 -38.60 -1.90 -20.28
N CYS A 559 -37.31 -1.66 -20.46
CA CYS A 559 -36.34 -2.66 -20.93
C CYS A 559 -35.07 -2.61 -20.06
N ILE A 560 -34.32 -3.69 -19.98
CA ILE A 560 -33.05 -3.75 -19.25
C ILE A 560 -31.88 -3.80 -20.23
N LYS A 561 -30.82 -3.07 -19.91
CA LYS A 561 -29.52 -3.03 -20.59
C LYS A 561 -28.42 -3.35 -19.60
N THR A 562 -27.42 -4.10 -20.06
CA THR A 562 -26.30 -4.55 -19.23
C THR A 562 -24.99 -3.94 -19.73
N GLY A 563 -24.06 -3.67 -18.81
CA GLY A 563 -22.83 -2.95 -19.11
C GLY A 563 -21.86 -2.89 -17.94
N THR A 564 -20.68 -2.33 -18.14
CA THR A 564 -19.68 -2.04 -17.11
C THR A 564 -19.57 -0.52 -16.90
N LEU A 565 -18.96 -0.09 -15.80
CA LEU A 565 -18.62 1.34 -15.62
C LEU A 565 -17.72 1.90 -16.74
N LYS A 566 -16.88 1.05 -17.35
CA LYS A 566 -15.95 1.46 -18.43
C LYS A 566 -16.68 1.79 -19.74
N ASN A 567 -17.75 1.06 -20.06
CA ASN A 567 -18.52 1.26 -21.31
C ASN A 567 -19.91 1.87 -21.07
N ILE A 568 -20.18 2.34 -19.85
CA ILE A 568 -21.50 2.85 -19.45
C ILE A 568 -22.01 3.95 -20.39
N SER A 569 -21.12 4.82 -20.87
CA SER A 569 -21.45 5.89 -21.82
C SER A 569 -21.93 5.37 -23.18
N GLN A 570 -21.43 4.20 -23.63
CA GLN A 570 -21.84 3.53 -24.86
C GLN A 570 -23.15 2.75 -24.65
N VAL A 571 -23.29 2.06 -23.53
CA VAL A 571 -24.52 1.31 -23.16
C VAL A 571 -25.70 2.27 -22.98
N TYR A 572 -25.46 3.49 -22.50
CA TYR A 572 -26.47 4.56 -22.48
C TYR A 572 -26.90 5.02 -23.87
N LYS A 573 -26.00 5.01 -24.86
CA LYS A 573 -26.28 5.46 -26.23
C LYS A 573 -27.07 4.40 -27.03
N ARG A 574 -26.88 3.11 -26.73
CA ARG A 574 -27.68 2.02 -27.31
C ARG A 574 -29.13 2.11 -26.81
N ARG A 575 -30.08 2.10 -27.75
CA ARG A 575 -31.52 2.01 -27.49
C ARG A 575 -31.94 0.53 -27.45
N CYS A 576 -32.97 0.24 -26.66
CA CYS A 576 -33.64 -1.05 -26.73
C CYS A 576 -34.52 -1.12 -27.99
N ASP A 577 -34.62 -2.31 -28.56
CA ASP A 577 -35.54 -2.61 -29.65
C ASP A 577 -36.97 -2.74 -29.14
N GLU A 578 -37.96 -2.59 -30.03
CA GLU A 578 -39.38 -2.56 -29.66
C GLU A 578 -39.84 -3.82 -28.91
N SER A 579 -39.26 -4.97 -29.28
CA SER A 579 -39.53 -6.27 -28.66
C SER A 579 -38.95 -6.44 -27.25
N GLU A 580 -38.00 -5.59 -26.84
CA GLU A 580 -37.35 -5.66 -25.52
C GLU A 580 -38.16 -4.92 -24.44
N PHE A 581 -39.12 -4.09 -24.84
CA PHE A 581 -39.97 -3.33 -23.91
C PHE A 581 -41.13 -4.17 -23.38
N LYS A 582 -41.18 -4.35 -22.05
CA LYS A 582 -42.21 -5.12 -21.34
C LYS A 582 -42.86 -4.27 -20.24
N SER A 583 -44.10 -4.59 -19.85
CA SER A 583 -44.76 -3.98 -18.68
C SER A 583 -44.10 -4.41 -17.36
N GLU A 584 -43.46 -5.57 -17.35
CA GLU A 584 -42.68 -6.08 -16.24
C GLU A 584 -41.45 -6.86 -16.71
N ILE A 585 -40.35 -6.73 -15.97
CA ILE A 585 -39.13 -7.51 -16.19
C ILE A 585 -38.62 -8.04 -14.86
N THR A 586 -38.45 -9.36 -14.81
CA THR A 586 -37.79 -10.03 -13.70
C THR A 586 -36.29 -10.13 -13.97
N PHE A 587 -35.47 -9.78 -12.98
CA PHE A 587 -34.02 -9.85 -13.06
C PHE A 587 -33.38 -10.21 -11.72
N THR A 588 -32.14 -10.68 -11.77
CA THR A 588 -31.31 -11.07 -10.64
C THR A 588 -29.94 -10.40 -10.75
N TYR A 589 -29.09 -10.55 -9.73
CA TYR A 589 -27.70 -10.08 -9.82
C TYR A 589 -26.93 -10.70 -11.01
N LYS A 590 -27.22 -11.95 -11.39
CA LYS A 590 -26.55 -12.63 -12.50
C LYS A 590 -26.83 -11.98 -13.86
N ASP A 591 -27.93 -11.24 -13.94
CA ASP A 591 -28.31 -10.47 -15.13
C ASP A 591 -27.59 -9.12 -15.20
N THR A 592 -26.76 -8.78 -14.20
CA THR A 592 -25.90 -7.59 -14.21
C THR A 592 -24.51 -7.91 -14.72
N ILE A 593 -23.86 -6.92 -15.35
CA ILE A 593 -22.44 -7.02 -15.73
C ILE A 593 -21.66 -6.11 -14.77
N SER A 594 -20.69 -6.66 -14.03
CA SER A 594 -19.94 -5.91 -13.00
C SER A 594 -20.83 -5.19 -11.97
N GLY A 595 -21.98 -5.76 -11.63
CA GLY A 595 -22.92 -5.16 -10.69
C GLY A 595 -23.64 -3.94 -11.23
N LEU A 596 -23.67 -3.69 -12.55
CA LEU A 596 -24.36 -2.54 -13.13
C LEU A 596 -25.57 -3.00 -13.96
N LEU A 597 -26.73 -2.43 -13.64
CA LEU A 597 -27.96 -2.60 -14.39
C LEU A 597 -28.53 -1.24 -14.77
N ILE A 598 -28.77 -1.07 -16.07
CA ILE A 598 -29.34 0.13 -16.66
C ILE A 598 -30.67 -0.26 -17.27
N TYR A 599 -31.67 0.59 -17.22
CA TYR A 599 -32.93 0.32 -17.89
C TYR A 599 -33.33 1.54 -18.71
N ASP A 600 -34.17 1.29 -19.71
CA ASP A 600 -34.83 2.31 -20.51
C ASP A 600 -36.34 2.21 -20.29
N TYR A 601 -37.07 3.28 -20.56
CA TYR A 601 -38.51 3.30 -20.33
C TYR A 601 -39.27 4.02 -21.43
N LYS A 602 -40.51 3.57 -21.65
CA LYS A 602 -41.53 4.25 -22.44
C LYS A 602 -42.65 4.67 -21.51
N ALA A 603 -42.77 5.98 -21.32
CA ALA A 603 -43.84 6.59 -20.57
C ALA A 603 -44.94 7.06 -21.53
N ILE A 604 -46.16 6.58 -21.33
CA ILE A 604 -47.35 6.93 -22.13
C ILE A 604 -48.25 7.92 -21.37
N ASN A 605 -48.14 8.03 -20.03
CA ASN A 605 -49.00 8.88 -19.21
C ASN A 605 -48.23 9.84 -18.27
N LYS A 606 -48.90 10.96 -17.92
CA LYS A 606 -48.40 12.07 -17.08
C LYS A 606 -47.91 11.65 -15.68
N ASN A 607 -48.34 10.48 -15.21
CA ASN A 607 -48.01 9.94 -13.89
C ASN A 607 -47.26 8.60 -13.99
N ALA A 608 -46.49 8.39 -15.07
CA ALA A 608 -45.74 7.16 -15.27
C ALA A 608 -44.86 6.86 -14.04
N LYS A 609 -45.20 5.76 -13.38
CA LYS A 609 -44.54 5.21 -12.21
C LYS A 609 -43.81 3.92 -12.59
N PHE A 610 -42.56 3.80 -12.17
CA PHE A 610 -41.75 2.59 -12.32
C PHE A 610 -41.26 2.15 -10.95
N GLU A 611 -41.47 0.90 -10.63
CA GLU A 611 -41.16 0.34 -9.31
C GLU A 611 -40.21 -0.83 -9.43
N ILE A 612 -39.22 -0.88 -8.54
CA ILE A 612 -38.45 -2.11 -8.33
C ILE A 612 -38.96 -2.75 -7.06
N ILE A 613 -39.41 -3.99 -7.21
CA ILE A 613 -40.00 -4.78 -6.15
C ILE A 613 -39.08 -5.98 -5.90
N ASN A 614 -38.70 -6.20 -4.65
CA ASN A 614 -38.08 -7.46 -4.26
C ASN A 614 -39.16 -8.54 -4.25
N THR A 615 -39.02 -9.58 -5.06
CA THR A 615 -40.07 -10.60 -5.22
C THR A 615 -40.22 -11.51 -3.99
N TYR A 616 -39.23 -11.54 -3.10
CA TYR A 616 -39.24 -12.39 -1.91
C TYR A 616 -40.13 -11.82 -0.80
N ASN A 617 -40.03 -10.51 -0.53
CA ASN A 617 -40.76 -9.84 0.54
C ASN A 617 -41.80 -8.82 0.02
N ASN A 618 -41.97 -8.73 -1.30
CA ASN A 618 -42.85 -7.80 -2.01
C ASN A 618 -42.60 -6.31 -1.66
N GLN A 619 -41.40 -5.97 -1.18
CA GLN A 619 -41.03 -4.62 -0.79
C GLN A 619 -40.65 -3.79 -2.02
N ILE A 620 -41.26 -2.60 -2.15
CA ILE A 620 -40.86 -1.60 -3.14
C ILE A 620 -39.55 -0.96 -2.69
N LEU A 621 -38.46 -1.25 -3.41
CA LEU A 621 -37.12 -0.75 -3.11
C LEU A 621 -36.88 0.65 -3.69
N ALA A 622 -37.53 0.95 -4.82
CA ALA A 622 -37.53 2.29 -5.37
C ALA A 622 -38.75 2.53 -6.23
N THR A 623 -39.10 3.80 -6.32
CA THR A 623 -40.13 4.31 -7.20
C THR A 623 -39.57 5.48 -7.99
N LYS A 624 -39.81 5.50 -9.29
CA LYS A 624 -39.60 6.66 -10.14
C LYS A 624 -40.92 7.10 -10.73
N SER A 625 -41.34 8.30 -10.36
CA SER A 625 -42.45 9.00 -11.00
C SER A 625 -41.89 10.04 -11.96
N LEU A 626 -42.40 10.08 -13.19
CA LEU A 626 -42.09 11.13 -14.15
C LEU A 626 -43.16 12.22 -14.04
N LYS A 627 -42.75 13.47 -13.83
CA LYS A 627 -43.60 14.65 -14.01
C LYS A 627 -43.13 15.35 -15.28
N VAL A 628 -43.97 15.37 -16.31
CA VAL A 628 -43.69 16.12 -17.55
C VAL A 628 -44.01 17.59 -17.27
N THR A 629 -43.01 18.40 -16.88
CA THR A 629 -43.24 19.83 -16.61
C THR A 629 -42.41 20.81 -17.42
N GLU A 630 -41.55 20.37 -18.34
CA GLU A 630 -41.00 21.12 -19.50
C GLU A 630 -39.75 20.36 -19.99
N PRO A 631 -39.71 19.85 -21.24
CA PRO A 631 -38.53 19.15 -21.74
C PRO A 631 -37.38 20.14 -21.93
N LYS A 632 -36.15 19.74 -21.58
CA LYS A 632 -34.96 20.57 -21.82
C LYS A 632 -34.79 20.82 -23.32
N GLY A 633 -34.43 22.04 -23.71
CA GLY A 633 -34.29 22.43 -25.13
C GLY A 633 -35.45 23.27 -25.66
N LEU A 634 -36.68 23.05 -25.17
CA LEU A 634 -37.85 23.79 -25.61
C LEU A 634 -37.82 25.23 -25.06
N ALA A 635 -37.56 26.22 -25.93
CA ALA A 635 -37.51 27.61 -25.51
C ALA A 635 -38.86 28.10 -24.93
N ASN A 636 -38.80 28.89 -23.85
CA ASN A 636 -40.00 29.48 -23.24
C ASN A 636 -40.79 30.40 -24.18
N THR A 637 -40.09 30.98 -25.16
CA THR A 637 -40.63 31.88 -26.17
C THR A 637 -41.06 31.16 -27.46
N TYR A 638 -40.99 29.83 -27.51
CA TYR A 638 -41.34 29.06 -28.70
C TYR A 638 -42.85 29.10 -28.97
N GLU A 639 -43.23 29.45 -30.20
CA GLU A 639 -44.64 29.69 -30.58
C GLU A 639 -45.55 28.50 -30.29
N TYR A 640 -45.07 27.28 -30.54
CA TYR A 640 -45.85 26.05 -30.36
C TYR A 640 -45.61 25.36 -29.02
N LYS A 641 -45.02 26.04 -28.03
CA LYS A 641 -44.64 25.44 -26.74
C LYS A 641 -45.79 24.67 -26.09
N ASN A 642 -46.98 25.28 -25.99
CA ASN A 642 -48.12 24.64 -25.33
C ASN A 642 -48.62 23.41 -26.09
N ASP A 643 -48.67 23.49 -27.42
CA ASP A 643 -49.06 22.35 -28.28
C ASP A 643 -48.03 21.20 -28.14
N VAL A 644 -46.74 21.53 -28.09
CA VAL A 644 -45.64 20.57 -27.85
C VAL A 644 -45.76 19.89 -26.49
N LEU A 645 -45.95 20.67 -25.42
CA LEU A 645 -46.14 20.13 -24.08
C LEU A 645 -47.37 19.22 -24.01
N THR A 646 -48.49 19.61 -24.63
CA THR A 646 -49.72 18.81 -24.66
C THR A 646 -49.50 17.45 -25.33
N MET A 647 -48.80 17.40 -26.46
CA MET A 647 -48.56 16.13 -27.16
C MET A 647 -47.51 15.25 -26.48
N LEU A 648 -46.54 15.85 -25.78
CA LEU A 648 -45.62 15.13 -24.91
C LEU A 648 -46.38 14.51 -23.73
N GLU A 649 -47.29 15.26 -23.10
CA GLU A 649 -48.16 14.78 -22.02
C GLU A 649 -49.06 13.62 -22.48
N LYS A 650 -49.57 13.66 -23.71
CA LYS A 650 -50.39 12.59 -24.30
C LYS A 650 -49.58 11.37 -24.79
N GLY A 651 -48.25 11.38 -24.65
CA GLY A 651 -47.38 10.30 -25.13
C GLY A 651 -47.33 10.15 -26.65
N VAL A 652 -47.77 11.19 -27.38
CA VAL A 652 -47.84 11.20 -28.85
C VAL A 652 -46.46 11.55 -29.43
N ALA A 653 -45.97 12.74 -29.08
CA ALA A 653 -44.66 13.22 -29.50
C ALA A 653 -43.59 12.53 -28.64
N THR A 654 -42.94 11.51 -29.18
CA THR A 654 -41.93 10.74 -28.45
C THR A 654 -40.55 10.86 -29.11
N GLY A 655 -39.50 10.91 -28.29
CA GLY A 655 -38.12 10.86 -28.77
C GLY A 655 -37.26 11.98 -28.21
N ILE A 656 -36.54 11.64 -27.14
CA ILE A 656 -35.09 11.48 -27.01
C ILE A 656 -34.95 10.91 -25.59
N ASN A 657 -34.27 9.78 -25.43
CA ASN A 657 -33.83 9.32 -24.12
C ASN A 657 -33.08 10.47 -23.44
N LYS A 658 -33.64 11.00 -22.34
CA LYS A 658 -33.14 12.08 -21.43
C LYS A 658 -34.02 13.32 -21.28
N GLY A 659 -35.28 13.32 -21.74
CA GLY A 659 -36.18 14.46 -21.48
C GLY A 659 -35.75 15.77 -22.16
N TYR A 660 -35.00 15.67 -23.26
CA TYR A 660 -34.64 16.79 -24.12
C TYR A 660 -35.55 16.77 -25.36
N PHE A 661 -36.24 17.86 -25.67
CA PHE A 661 -37.01 18.01 -26.91
C PHE A 661 -36.34 19.11 -27.73
N LEU A 662 -35.74 18.74 -28.87
CA LEU A 662 -35.10 19.69 -29.78
C LEU A 662 -36.15 20.12 -30.81
N GLU A 663 -36.77 21.27 -30.60
CA GLU A 663 -37.90 21.77 -31.40
C GLU A 663 -37.55 21.94 -32.89
N ASN A 664 -36.33 22.41 -33.18
CA ASN A 664 -35.88 22.73 -34.54
C ASN A 664 -35.22 21.56 -35.26
N ARG A 665 -35.20 20.37 -34.66
CA ARG A 665 -34.68 19.18 -35.34
C ARG A 665 -35.71 18.66 -36.33
N ASP A 666 -35.27 18.30 -37.53
CA ASP A 666 -36.12 17.63 -38.51
C ASP A 666 -36.73 16.33 -37.94
N LEU A 667 -37.99 16.09 -38.27
CA LEU A 667 -38.67 14.85 -37.97
C LEU A 667 -38.25 13.79 -38.99
N THR A 668 -37.82 12.62 -38.51
CA THR A 668 -37.55 11.50 -39.40
C THR A 668 -38.84 10.82 -39.82
N GLU A 669 -38.84 10.22 -40.99
CA GLU A 669 -39.98 9.48 -41.55
C GLU A 669 -40.45 8.38 -40.57
N TYR A 670 -39.51 7.64 -39.96
CA TYR A 670 -39.85 6.65 -38.94
C TYR A 670 -40.54 7.27 -37.71
N ASP A 671 -40.00 8.39 -37.20
CA ASP A 671 -40.59 9.07 -36.04
C ASP A 671 -41.98 9.64 -36.40
N ALA A 672 -42.19 10.09 -37.64
CA ALA A 672 -43.49 10.55 -38.13
C ALA A 672 -44.54 9.45 -38.08
N TYR A 673 -44.25 8.27 -38.64
CA TYR A 673 -45.15 7.13 -38.56
C TYR A 673 -45.41 6.71 -37.11
N LEU A 674 -44.37 6.68 -36.26
CA LEU A 674 -44.51 6.38 -34.84
C LEU A 674 -45.46 7.36 -34.14
N TRP A 675 -45.33 8.65 -34.41
CA TRP A 675 -46.17 9.69 -33.79
C TRP A 675 -47.62 9.62 -34.26
N VAL A 676 -47.86 9.35 -35.54
CA VAL A 676 -49.20 9.12 -36.07
C VAL A 676 -49.81 7.85 -35.47
N LYS A 677 -49.04 6.77 -35.31
CA LYS A 677 -49.48 5.55 -34.62
C LYS A 677 -49.88 5.83 -33.17
N ASN A 678 -49.03 6.52 -32.41
CA ASN A 678 -49.32 6.87 -31.02
C ASN A 678 -50.57 7.76 -30.92
N SER A 679 -50.76 8.64 -31.90
CA SER A 679 -51.98 9.45 -32.01
C SER A 679 -53.21 8.53 -32.13
N LEU A 680 -53.23 7.61 -33.10
CA LEU A 680 -54.31 6.65 -33.27
C LEU A 680 -54.59 5.80 -32.03
N VAL A 681 -53.55 5.33 -31.33
CA VAL A 681 -53.70 4.58 -30.08
C VAL A 681 -54.41 5.44 -29.03
N SER A 682 -53.99 6.69 -28.85
CA SER A 682 -54.61 7.63 -27.93
C SER A 682 -56.07 7.93 -28.29
N LEU A 683 -56.39 7.96 -29.58
CA LEU A 683 -57.76 8.18 -30.06
C LEU A 683 -58.65 6.95 -29.88
N ASN A 684 -58.09 5.76 -30.07
CA ASN A 684 -58.78 4.49 -29.89
C ASN A 684 -59.30 4.30 -28.45
N THR A 685 -58.54 4.80 -27.47
CA THR A 685 -58.94 4.74 -26.05
C THR A 685 -60.01 5.75 -25.68
N GLN A 686 -60.14 6.85 -26.41
CA GLN A 686 -61.11 7.92 -26.14
C GLN A 686 -62.44 7.75 -26.88
N THR A 687 -62.46 7.06 -28.02
CA THR A 687 -63.69 6.88 -28.80
C THR A 687 -64.58 5.77 -28.24
N THR A 688 -65.89 5.97 -28.34
CA THR A 688 -66.91 4.95 -28.06
C THR A 688 -67.57 4.39 -29.32
N ASP A 689 -67.31 4.99 -30.50
CA ASP A 689 -67.86 4.56 -31.80
C ASP A 689 -67.13 3.32 -32.32
N THR A 690 -67.86 2.20 -32.42
CA THR A 690 -67.35 0.91 -32.88
C THR A 690 -66.78 0.95 -34.31
N LYS A 691 -67.41 1.68 -35.24
CA LYS A 691 -66.92 1.77 -36.63
C LYS A 691 -65.63 2.58 -36.71
N ALA A 692 -65.56 3.67 -35.94
CA ALA A 692 -64.33 4.45 -35.80
C ALA A 692 -63.20 3.60 -35.20
N LYS A 693 -63.47 2.80 -34.15
CA LYS A 693 -62.49 1.86 -33.57
C LYS A 693 -61.94 0.85 -34.58
N THR A 694 -62.81 0.27 -35.41
CA THR A 694 -62.37 -0.67 -36.44
C THR A 694 -61.44 0.01 -37.46
N LYS A 695 -61.81 1.20 -37.93
CA LYS A 695 -60.97 1.97 -38.88
C LYS A 695 -59.62 2.37 -38.26
N ILE A 696 -59.62 2.84 -37.01
CA ILE A 696 -58.40 3.15 -36.25
C ILE A 696 -57.49 1.92 -36.13
N THR A 697 -58.06 0.77 -35.78
CA THR A 697 -57.31 -0.49 -35.64
C THR A 697 -56.65 -0.91 -36.96
N ASN A 698 -57.36 -0.77 -38.09
CA ASN A 698 -56.80 -1.06 -39.40
C ASN A 698 -55.68 -0.08 -39.79
N ASN A 699 -55.87 1.22 -39.52
CA ASN A 699 -54.85 2.23 -39.76
C ASN A 699 -53.58 1.99 -38.94
N ILE A 700 -53.69 1.53 -37.70
CA ILE A 700 -52.54 1.15 -36.86
C ILE A 700 -51.75 0.02 -37.53
N LYS A 701 -52.42 -1.02 -38.04
CA LYS A 701 -51.76 -2.14 -38.74
C LYS A 701 -51.05 -1.69 -40.02
N ASP A 702 -51.66 -0.81 -40.80
CA ASP A 702 -51.06 -0.26 -42.02
C ASP A 702 -49.78 0.53 -41.69
N ILE A 703 -49.85 1.40 -40.67
CA ILE A 703 -48.68 2.16 -40.21
C ILE A 703 -47.57 1.23 -39.72
N GLU A 704 -47.89 0.17 -38.98
CA GLU A 704 -46.88 -0.79 -38.51
C GLU A 704 -46.18 -1.52 -39.67
N ALA A 705 -46.90 -1.79 -40.76
CA ALA A 705 -46.31 -2.37 -41.97
C ALA A 705 -45.38 -1.38 -42.70
N GLU A 706 -45.74 -0.10 -42.76
CA GLU A 706 -44.93 0.96 -43.38
C GLU A 706 -43.68 1.27 -42.53
N MET A 707 -43.81 1.35 -41.21
CA MET A 707 -42.69 1.56 -40.28
C MET A 707 -41.57 0.53 -40.43
N ASN A 708 -41.89 -0.71 -40.83
CA ASN A 708 -40.89 -1.76 -41.07
C ASN A 708 -40.04 -1.52 -42.33
N LYS A 709 -40.54 -0.70 -43.27
CA LYS A 709 -39.88 -0.38 -44.55
C LYS A 709 -39.20 0.99 -44.52
N THR A 710 -39.60 1.85 -43.59
CA THR A 710 -39.17 3.25 -43.50
C THR A 710 -37.78 3.43 -42.87
N SER A 711 -37.00 4.36 -43.44
CA SER A 711 -35.70 4.76 -42.92
C SER A 711 -35.81 5.50 -41.58
N LYS A 712 -34.94 5.13 -40.63
CA LYS A 712 -34.82 5.83 -39.34
C LYS A 712 -34.05 7.15 -39.41
N TYR A 713 -33.48 7.48 -40.57
CA TYR A 713 -32.55 8.61 -40.75
C TYR A 713 -33.04 9.65 -41.75
N THR A 714 -33.98 9.31 -42.62
CA THR A 714 -34.51 10.22 -43.64
C THR A 714 -35.51 11.17 -42.99
N SER A 715 -35.33 12.48 -43.20
CA SER A 715 -36.29 13.50 -42.79
C SER A 715 -37.53 13.45 -43.67
N ILE A 716 -38.71 13.67 -43.08
CA ILE A 716 -39.96 13.83 -43.83
C ILE A 716 -40.22 15.32 -44.10
N ASN A 717 -40.76 15.66 -45.27
CA ASN A 717 -41.16 17.03 -45.54
C ASN A 717 -42.58 17.36 -45.04
N ARG A 718 -42.89 18.66 -44.98
CA ARG A 718 -44.17 19.17 -44.45
C ARG A 718 -45.37 18.65 -45.25
N GLY A 719 -45.25 18.55 -46.57
CA GLY A 719 -46.30 18.04 -47.45
C GLY A 719 -46.58 16.56 -47.23
N GLU A 720 -45.52 15.75 -47.15
CA GLU A 720 -45.60 14.31 -46.84
C GLU A 720 -46.21 14.06 -45.47
N PHE A 721 -45.80 14.81 -44.45
CA PHE A 721 -46.37 14.68 -43.11
C PHE A 721 -47.85 15.11 -43.07
N LEU A 722 -48.21 16.17 -43.79
CA LEU A 722 -49.60 16.61 -43.94
C LEU A 722 -50.47 15.54 -44.60
N ALA A 723 -49.99 14.95 -45.70
CA ALA A 723 -50.69 13.85 -46.37
C ALA A 723 -50.82 12.61 -45.47
N MET A 724 -49.77 12.27 -44.72
CA MET A 724 -49.77 11.13 -43.78
C MET A 724 -50.79 11.33 -42.65
N THR A 725 -50.76 12.49 -42.00
CA THR A 725 -51.69 12.84 -40.93
C THR A 725 -53.13 12.86 -41.43
N TYR A 726 -53.39 13.40 -42.62
CA TYR A 726 -54.71 13.32 -43.24
C TYR A 726 -55.14 11.88 -43.49
N LYS A 727 -54.32 11.08 -44.19
CA LYS A 727 -54.62 9.69 -44.56
C LYS A 727 -55.05 8.86 -43.35
N TYR A 728 -54.34 9.01 -42.24
CA TYR A 728 -54.51 8.13 -41.09
C TYR A 728 -55.39 8.69 -39.98
N LEU A 729 -55.35 10.00 -39.71
CA LEU A 729 -56.03 10.60 -38.57
C LEU A 729 -57.39 11.22 -38.92
N VAL A 730 -57.65 11.52 -40.20
CA VAL A 730 -58.94 12.06 -40.64
C VAL A 730 -59.88 10.92 -41.02
N ILE A 731 -60.74 10.56 -40.06
CA ILE A 731 -61.63 9.39 -40.18
C ILE A 731 -62.92 9.75 -40.93
N ASN A 732 -63.47 10.95 -40.71
CA ASN A 732 -64.67 11.47 -41.36
C ASN A 732 -64.31 12.63 -42.30
N GLN A 733 -64.80 12.60 -43.54
CA GLN A 733 -64.51 13.56 -44.61
C GLN A 733 -65.75 14.41 -44.92
N GLU A 734 -66.28 15.10 -43.91
CA GLU A 734 -67.32 16.10 -44.18
C GLU A 734 -66.77 17.23 -45.05
N THR A 735 -67.61 17.85 -45.88
CA THR A 735 -67.24 19.04 -46.64
C THR A 735 -66.98 20.20 -45.70
N ILE A 736 -65.72 20.60 -45.57
CA ILE A 736 -65.28 21.77 -44.80
C ILE A 736 -65.00 22.90 -45.80
N ALA A 737 -65.55 24.08 -45.55
CA ALA A 737 -65.21 25.28 -46.32
C ALA A 737 -63.73 25.63 -46.07
N GLU A 738 -62.97 25.86 -47.14
CA GLU A 738 -61.58 26.32 -47.06
C GLU A 738 -61.52 27.63 -46.28
N THR A 739 -60.92 27.60 -45.08
CA THR A 739 -60.92 28.77 -44.19
C THR A 739 -59.68 29.63 -44.35
N LYS A 740 -58.55 29.05 -44.80
CA LYS A 740 -57.28 29.74 -45.06
C LYS A 740 -56.51 29.08 -46.21
N LYS A 741 -55.96 29.88 -47.13
CA LYS A 741 -55.12 29.41 -48.25
C LYS A 741 -53.66 29.78 -48.01
N TYR A 742 -52.79 28.78 -48.13
CA TYR A 742 -51.35 28.96 -48.21
C TYR A 742 -50.96 29.13 -49.68
N ARG A 743 -50.18 30.18 -49.96
CA ARG A 743 -49.83 30.59 -51.33
C ARG A 743 -49.01 29.54 -52.09
N ASP A 744 -48.28 28.73 -51.34
CA ASP A 744 -47.33 27.74 -51.82
C ASP A 744 -47.86 26.30 -51.78
N LEU A 745 -49.15 26.14 -51.47
CA LEU A 745 -49.88 24.89 -51.61
C LEU A 745 -50.80 24.94 -52.82
N ASN A 746 -50.96 23.82 -53.52
CA ASN A 746 -51.99 23.66 -54.53
C ASN A 746 -53.39 23.49 -53.89
N GLU A 747 -54.46 23.42 -54.70
CA GLU A 747 -55.83 23.31 -54.19
C GLU A 747 -56.06 22.03 -53.36
N ALA A 748 -55.49 20.89 -53.77
CA ALA A 748 -55.62 19.64 -53.04
C ALA A 748 -54.88 19.72 -51.69
N GLU A 749 -53.67 20.27 -51.68
CA GLU A 749 -52.87 20.45 -50.46
C GLU A 749 -53.50 21.46 -49.50
N ASN A 750 -54.12 22.54 -49.99
CA ASN A 750 -54.86 23.48 -49.15
C ASN A 750 -56.09 22.84 -48.49
N LYS A 751 -56.78 21.93 -49.20
CA LYS A 751 -57.84 21.11 -48.59
C LYS A 751 -57.29 20.23 -47.48
N LEU A 752 -56.19 19.51 -47.71
CA LEU A 752 -55.53 18.69 -46.68
C LEU A 752 -55.13 19.53 -45.45
N ALA A 753 -54.51 20.70 -45.69
CA ALA A 753 -54.12 21.64 -44.66
C ALA A 753 -55.34 22.11 -43.85
N THR A 754 -56.48 22.36 -44.50
CA THR A 754 -57.73 22.75 -43.83
C THR A 754 -58.22 21.65 -42.88
N TYR A 755 -58.16 20.37 -43.28
CA TYR A 755 -58.56 19.27 -42.41
C TYR A 755 -57.65 19.10 -41.19
N VAL A 756 -56.34 19.29 -41.35
CA VAL A 756 -55.35 19.07 -40.29
C VAL A 756 -55.21 20.28 -39.37
N LEU A 757 -55.24 21.50 -39.91
CA LEU A 757 -55.00 22.75 -39.19
C LEU A 757 -56.28 23.50 -38.81
N GLY A 758 -57.43 23.18 -39.43
CA GLY A 758 -58.68 23.89 -39.19
C GLY A 758 -58.53 25.40 -39.37
N ASN A 759 -58.82 26.16 -38.32
CA ASN A 759 -58.71 27.63 -38.32
C ASN A 759 -57.36 28.16 -37.83
N LYS A 760 -56.45 27.30 -37.33
CA LYS A 760 -55.10 27.74 -36.92
C LYS A 760 -54.24 27.99 -38.15
N THR A 761 -53.44 29.06 -38.11
CA THR A 761 -52.45 29.34 -39.17
C THR A 761 -51.14 28.65 -38.83
N PHE A 762 -50.60 27.87 -39.76
CA PHE A 762 -49.21 27.42 -39.73
C PHE A 762 -48.34 28.63 -40.07
N LYS A 763 -47.42 28.98 -39.18
CA LYS A 763 -46.47 30.05 -39.44
C LYS A 763 -45.10 29.42 -39.64
N ASP A 764 -44.37 29.91 -40.62
CA ASP A 764 -42.95 29.57 -40.69
C ASP A 764 -42.17 30.27 -39.56
N GLN A 765 -40.88 29.97 -39.44
CA GLN A 765 -40.00 30.57 -38.43
C GLN A 765 -39.91 32.11 -38.48
N PHE A 766 -40.48 32.75 -39.51
CA PHE A 766 -40.50 34.19 -39.71
C PHE A 766 -41.91 34.80 -39.54
N GLY A 767 -42.93 33.99 -39.24
CA GLY A 767 -44.29 34.46 -38.94
C GLY A 767 -45.19 34.66 -40.17
N GLU A 768 -44.75 34.24 -41.36
CA GLU A 768 -45.52 34.40 -42.59
C GLU A 768 -46.45 33.20 -42.86
N SER A 769 -47.57 33.43 -43.57
CA SER A 769 -48.54 32.40 -43.96
C SER A 769 -48.05 31.56 -45.15
N TYR A 770 -46.87 30.95 -45.01
CA TYR A 770 -46.24 30.03 -45.97
C TYR A 770 -46.14 28.63 -45.35
N PHE A 771 -46.43 27.57 -46.12
CA PHE A 771 -46.38 26.18 -45.64
C PHE A 771 -45.09 25.45 -46.03
N GLN A 772 -44.53 25.73 -47.20
CA GLN A 772 -43.34 25.18 -47.84
C GLN A 772 -43.36 23.65 -47.85
N PRO A 773 -44.20 23.01 -48.70
CA PRO A 773 -44.47 21.57 -48.62
C PRO A 773 -43.21 20.71 -48.78
N THR A 774 -42.22 21.17 -49.55
CA THR A 774 -40.97 20.44 -49.80
C THR A 774 -39.93 20.60 -48.69
N LYS A 775 -40.14 21.50 -47.71
CA LYS A 775 -39.20 21.69 -46.60
C LYS A 775 -39.39 20.58 -45.56
N ASN A 776 -38.27 20.12 -44.99
CA ASN A 776 -38.31 19.17 -43.88
C ASN A 776 -39.13 19.75 -42.72
N ILE A 777 -40.06 18.96 -42.21
CA ILE A 777 -40.86 19.38 -41.06
C ILE A 777 -40.02 19.23 -39.79
N THR A 778 -40.03 20.25 -38.94
CA THR A 778 -39.39 20.14 -37.63
C THR A 778 -40.27 19.34 -36.67
N ARG A 779 -39.66 18.77 -35.64
CA ARG A 779 -40.37 18.09 -34.56
C ARG A 779 -41.40 18.98 -33.89
N GLY A 780 -41.08 20.27 -33.69
CA GLY A 780 -42.03 21.23 -33.12
C GLY A 780 -43.23 21.49 -34.03
N GLU A 781 -42.99 21.71 -35.33
CA GLU A 781 -44.04 21.92 -36.34
C GLU A 781 -44.98 20.71 -36.47
N ALA A 782 -44.41 19.50 -36.54
CA ALA A 782 -45.19 18.27 -36.61
C ALA A 782 -46.05 18.06 -35.35
N THR A 783 -45.51 18.42 -34.19
CA THR A 783 -46.24 18.31 -32.93
C THR A 783 -47.40 19.30 -32.88
N PHE A 784 -47.21 20.52 -33.37
CA PHE A 784 -48.28 21.51 -33.52
C PHE A 784 -49.42 21.00 -34.40
N MET A 785 -49.10 20.37 -35.54
CA MET A 785 -50.10 19.79 -36.44
C MET A 785 -50.92 18.70 -35.73
N LEU A 786 -50.26 17.76 -35.05
CA LEU A 786 -50.94 16.71 -34.30
C LEU A 786 -51.80 17.27 -33.17
N ALA A 787 -51.26 18.23 -32.40
CA ALA A 787 -51.99 18.89 -31.32
C ALA A 787 -53.27 19.56 -31.81
N ASN A 788 -53.23 20.17 -32.98
CA ASN A 788 -54.40 20.81 -33.54
C ASN A 788 -55.49 19.80 -33.89
N ILE A 789 -55.12 18.64 -34.44
CA ILE A 789 -56.07 17.54 -34.66
C ILE A 789 -56.68 17.17 -33.31
N PHE A 790 -55.86 16.86 -32.29
CA PHE A 790 -56.29 16.51 -30.93
C PHE A 790 -57.15 17.54 -30.20
N ASN A 791 -56.95 18.84 -30.43
CA ASN A 791 -57.74 19.90 -29.78
C ASN A 791 -59.04 20.18 -30.54
N SER A 792 -59.09 19.85 -31.83
CA SER A 792 -60.31 19.88 -32.65
C SER A 792 -61.26 18.69 -32.37
N TYR A 793 -60.88 17.76 -31.47
CA TYR A 793 -61.65 16.56 -31.12
C TYR A 793 -62.97 16.80 -30.41
N ASN A 794 -63.26 18.03 -30.02
CA ASN A 794 -64.53 18.34 -29.38
C ASN A 794 -65.74 18.43 -30.33
N ASN A 795 -65.72 17.88 -31.58
CA ASN A 795 -66.95 17.42 -32.29
C ASN A 795 -66.85 16.90 -33.75
N LYS A 796 -65.68 16.82 -34.44
CA LYS A 796 -65.70 16.59 -35.92
C LYS A 796 -65.01 15.34 -36.49
N PHE A 797 -64.11 14.66 -35.78
CA PHE A 797 -63.24 13.65 -36.40
C PHE A 797 -63.38 12.21 -35.83
N LEU A 798 -64.30 11.97 -34.89
CA LEU A 798 -64.59 10.62 -34.35
C LEU A 798 -65.99 10.10 -34.57
N THR A 799 -66.95 10.98 -34.83
CA THR A 799 -68.32 10.56 -35.03
C THR A 799 -68.55 10.37 -36.53
N LEU A 800 -68.82 9.13 -36.93
CA LEU A 800 -69.70 8.95 -38.09
C LEU A 800 -71.02 9.57 -37.69
N LYS A 801 -71.50 10.53 -38.49
CA LYS A 801 -72.89 10.95 -38.37
C LYS A 801 -73.79 9.77 -38.72
#